data_AF-B0JZH7-F1
#
_entry.id   AF-B0JZH7-F1
#
_cell.length_a   1.000
_cell.length_b   1.000
_cell.length_c   1.000
_cell.angle_alpha   90.00
_cell.angle_beta   90.00
_cell.angle_gamma   90.00
#
_symmetry.space_group_name_H-M   'P 1'
#
loop_
_entity.id
_entity.type
_entity.pdbx_description
1 polymer ?
#
loop_
_entity_poly.entity_id
_entity_poly.type
_entity_poly.pdbx_seq_one_letter_code
_entity_poly.pdbx_strand_id
1 'polypeptide(L)'
;MKRVFSLTEKSLLGYPIHYAWQRNLGNYIAVTGVDHTVKIYDRHGQKKDEINLPGVCFALDWDKDGNALAMVADKSSSIYMWDPNTCKTSQLDSGMRDQMSFLLWSKAGSLLAVGTSKGSLLMYNLQTSRKVPVLGKHTKRVTCGCWSSQNLLALGSEDKMITVSNQEGDTIRQTSVRMDPSDIQFSVMKTDERASAGESTVSVVVGKKTLFLFNLNDPDNPIELAFQPRYGNIVSHKWYGDGYIMIGFSHGFFVVISTHMREIGQELFQAHNHKDSLTSIAISQSLGKAASCGDNVIKIHDLTELKEMYAIINLDDETKGLDTLSWTDDGQLLAVSTQRGSLNVFLTKLPVLGDTCGTKIAYLTSLLEVTVANSVDGELPITVSVEVEPNFVAVGQYHVAVGMNNRAWFYALTQNGVEKLTDMEYLGSVTKMCLNSDYAAALFEGKVQLHVIESKDEDAQEERETRLFPASDDKCKILCHALTGEFLIYATNNGLIKFFYLEDWQYVNEYRHSVSIRKIFPDITGTTLVLIDEKTEGFVYCPLNDNLYEIPNFSPTIKGILWENWRMDRGVFVAYDDDKLYTYVFHKDTIQGSKVILAGGTKLPFSHKPVLLHNGDLICQTQSGKLNNICLGTHSFLGNIGDAGANELKKMLTQALMLRRFSDSWELCKRLNEQINWNELARACLHHMEVEFAIRVYRTIGNVGMVMSLEQIKGIEDHNLLAGHLAMFAGDFNLAQDLYLASSSPAAALEMRRDLQHWDSALQLAKRLAPNQISFISKEYAMQLEFTGDYVNALAHYEKGITGDNKVRSNESITTIAVYGIIQLAGAKNTQQYNLGWPVFIIDIYY
;
A
#
# COMPACT_ATOMS: atom_id res chain seq x y z
N MET A 1 8.13 -18.77 11.64
CA MET A 1 7.96 -19.65 10.46
C MET A 1 7.26 -20.91 10.91
N LYS A 2 6.29 -21.40 10.14
CA LYS A 2 5.53 -22.64 10.46
C LYS A 2 6.07 -23.77 9.59
N ARG A 3 6.28 -24.96 10.15
CA ARG A 3 6.61 -26.16 9.35
C ARG A 3 5.37 -26.55 8.56
N VAL A 4 5.47 -26.63 7.23
CA VAL A 4 4.37 -27.00 6.34
C VAL A 4 4.24 -28.52 6.32
N PHE A 5 5.34 -29.21 5.99
CA PHE A 5 5.39 -30.68 6.00
C PHE A 5 6.81 -31.16 6.29
N SER A 6 6.91 -32.44 6.66
CA SER A 6 8.16 -33.17 6.83
C SER A 6 8.05 -34.50 6.09
N LEU A 7 9.06 -34.83 5.30
CA LEU A 7 9.19 -36.13 4.64
C LEU A 7 10.23 -36.93 5.41
N THR A 8 9.76 -37.97 6.10
CA THR A 8 10.58 -38.93 6.85
C THR A 8 10.20 -40.34 6.40
N GLU A 9 10.51 -40.70 5.15
CA GLU A 9 10.25 -42.05 4.66
C GLU A 9 11.41 -42.99 4.98
N LYS A 10 11.09 -44.26 5.30
CA LYS A 10 12.09 -45.31 5.58
C LYS A 10 13.06 -45.56 4.42
N SER A 11 12.63 -45.26 3.20
CA SER A 11 13.35 -45.40 1.95
C SER A 11 14.43 -44.32 1.75
N LEU A 12 14.22 -43.15 2.36
CA LEU A 12 15.19 -42.04 2.37
C LEU A 12 16.21 -42.15 3.52
N LEU A 13 15.97 -43.01 4.53
CA LEU A 13 16.77 -43.05 5.76
C LEU A 13 18.23 -43.48 5.52
N GLY A 14 19.17 -42.66 6.00
CA GLY A 14 20.59 -43.02 6.17
C GLY A 14 21.56 -42.46 5.14
N TYR A 15 21.10 -41.65 4.16
CA TYR A 15 21.94 -41.04 3.14
C TYR A 15 21.52 -39.59 2.81
N PRO A 16 22.44 -38.75 2.31
CA PRO A 16 22.13 -37.38 1.92
C PRO A 16 21.13 -37.35 0.76
N ILE A 17 20.11 -36.48 0.89
CA ILE A 17 19.07 -36.28 -0.12
C ILE A 17 19.48 -35.15 -1.05
N HIS A 18 19.31 -35.36 -2.35
CA HIS A 18 19.33 -34.29 -3.34
C HIS A 18 17.91 -33.90 -3.71
N TYR A 19 17.65 -32.59 -3.78
CA TYR A 19 16.34 -32.09 -4.15
C TYR A 19 16.45 -30.76 -4.88
N ALA A 20 15.43 -30.42 -5.67
CA ALA A 20 15.33 -29.13 -6.34
C ALA A 20 13.88 -28.67 -6.44
N TRP A 21 13.67 -27.39 -6.15
CA TRP A 21 12.41 -26.69 -6.38
C TRP A 21 12.21 -26.40 -7.86
N GLN A 22 10.95 -26.49 -8.30
CA GLN A 22 10.54 -26.01 -9.61
C GLN A 22 10.81 -24.51 -9.74
N ARG A 23 11.53 -24.13 -10.80
CA ARG A 23 11.84 -22.72 -11.08
C ARG A 23 10.59 -21.89 -11.40
N ASN A 24 10.60 -20.62 -11.01
CA ASN A 24 9.53 -19.61 -11.14
C ASN A 24 8.24 -19.90 -10.36
N LEU A 25 7.64 -21.08 -10.55
CA LEU A 25 6.33 -21.43 -9.98
C LEU A 25 6.42 -21.99 -8.56
N GLY A 26 7.49 -22.72 -8.23
CA GLY A 26 7.68 -23.29 -6.89
C GLY A 26 6.63 -24.30 -6.44
N ASN A 27 5.78 -24.80 -7.35
CA ASN A 27 4.67 -25.71 -7.00
C ASN A 27 5.16 -27.12 -6.67
N TYR A 28 6.25 -27.56 -7.29
CA TYR A 28 6.79 -28.90 -7.10
C TYR A 28 8.19 -28.89 -6.50
N ILE A 29 8.46 -29.92 -5.69
CA ILE A 29 9.81 -30.28 -5.24
C ILE A 29 10.12 -31.71 -5.69
N ALA A 30 11.21 -31.85 -6.43
CA ALA A 30 11.75 -33.13 -6.82
C ALA A 30 12.76 -33.60 -5.78
N VAL A 31 12.62 -34.82 -5.30
CA VAL A 31 13.44 -35.41 -4.23
C VAL A 31 14.01 -36.73 -4.71
N THR A 32 15.32 -36.91 -4.54
CA THR A 32 16.01 -38.19 -4.79
C THR A 32 16.88 -38.58 -3.61
N GLY A 33 16.94 -39.88 -3.36
CA GLY A 33 17.83 -40.49 -2.38
C GLY A 33 18.70 -41.58 -3.01
N VAL A 34 19.05 -42.60 -2.23
CA VAL A 34 19.76 -43.79 -2.74
C VAL A 34 18.84 -44.75 -3.47
N ASP A 35 17.53 -44.60 -3.28
CA ASP A 35 16.56 -45.33 -4.07
C ASP A 35 16.73 -45.00 -5.55
N HIS A 36 16.48 -45.99 -6.40
CA HIS A 36 16.44 -45.79 -7.86
C HIS A 36 15.16 -45.05 -8.29
N THR A 37 14.65 -44.15 -7.45
CA THR A 37 13.39 -43.44 -7.67
C THR A 37 13.58 -41.95 -7.42
N VAL A 38 12.98 -41.13 -8.29
CA VAL A 38 12.79 -39.70 -8.06
C VAL A 38 11.33 -39.48 -7.74
N LYS A 39 11.06 -38.88 -6.59
CA LYS A 39 9.71 -38.61 -6.10
C LYS A 39 9.42 -37.13 -6.24
N ILE A 40 8.22 -36.81 -6.73
CA ILE A 40 7.78 -35.44 -6.92
C ILE A 40 6.66 -35.15 -5.94
N TYR A 41 6.91 -34.17 -5.08
CA TYR A 41 5.93 -33.71 -4.10
C TYR A 41 5.41 -32.33 -4.50
N ASP A 42 4.14 -32.11 -4.21
CA ASP A 42 3.52 -30.80 -4.24
C ASP A 42 4.06 -29.92 -3.10
N ARG A 43 3.86 -28.61 -3.18
CA ARG A 43 4.22 -27.62 -2.16
C ARG A 43 3.55 -27.84 -0.80
N HIS A 44 2.53 -28.69 -0.75
CA HIS A 44 1.85 -29.14 0.47
C HIS A 44 2.36 -30.49 1.02
N GLY A 45 3.34 -31.12 0.37
CA GLY A 45 3.91 -32.41 0.79
C GLY A 45 3.14 -33.63 0.29
N GLN A 46 2.17 -33.46 -0.60
CA GLN A 46 1.46 -34.58 -1.24
C GLN A 46 2.29 -35.14 -2.39
N LYS A 47 2.46 -36.46 -2.45
CA LYS A 47 3.18 -37.15 -3.54
C LYS A 47 2.33 -37.10 -4.82
N LYS A 48 2.89 -36.52 -5.89
CA LYS A 48 2.23 -36.40 -7.20
C LYS A 48 2.67 -37.51 -8.16
N ASP A 49 3.97 -37.80 -8.18
CA ASP A 49 4.52 -38.81 -9.09
C ASP A 49 5.74 -39.53 -8.50
N GLU A 50 6.03 -40.71 -9.05
CA GLU A 50 7.18 -41.54 -8.71
C GLU A 50 7.82 -42.11 -9.98
N ILE A 51 9.06 -41.67 -10.22
CA ILE A 51 9.79 -41.99 -11.43
C ILE A 51 10.84 -43.03 -11.11
N ASN A 52 10.71 -44.22 -11.68
CA ASN A 52 11.70 -45.29 -11.55
C ASN A 52 12.84 -45.09 -12.56
N LEU A 53 14.06 -45.06 -12.06
CA LEU A 53 15.29 -44.94 -12.81
C LEU A 53 16.08 -46.26 -12.76
N PRO A 54 16.98 -46.53 -13.71
CA PRO A 54 17.80 -47.76 -13.72
C PRO A 54 18.93 -47.75 -12.68
N GLY A 55 19.14 -46.63 -12.00
CA GLY A 55 20.23 -46.43 -11.03
C GLY A 55 19.95 -45.22 -10.13
N VAL A 56 20.91 -44.91 -9.25
CA VAL A 56 20.81 -43.77 -8.31
C VAL A 56 20.85 -42.47 -9.10
N CYS A 57 19.87 -41.58 -8.89
CA CYS A 57 19.90 -40.24 -9.48
C CYS A 57 20.93 -39.39 -8.73
N PHE A 58 21.97 -38.93 -9.42
CA PHE A 58 23.00 -38.08 -8.80
C PHE A 58 22.89 -36.61 -9.23
N ALA A 59 22.10 -36.31 -10.27
CA ALA A 59 21.89 -34.94 -10.73
C ALA A 59 20.47 -34.76 -11.28
N LEU A 60 19.81 -33.70 -10.82
CA LEU A 60 18.49 -33.26 -11.27
C LEU A 60 18.45 -31.73 -11.31
N ASP A 61 17.76 -31.17 -12.29
CA ASP A 61 17.57 -29.72 -12.40
C ASP A 61 16.34 -29.41 -13.26
N TRP A 62 15.73 -28.24 -13.01
CA TRP A 62 14.54 -27.77 -13.71
C TRP A 62 14.88 -26.79 -14.83
N ASP A 63 14.13 -26.85 -15.93
CA ASP A 63 14.19 -25.84 -17.00
C ASP A 63 13.80 -24.45 -16.49
N LYS A 64 14.20 -23.39 -17.20
CA LYS A 64 13.99 -21.98 -16.82
C LYS A 64 12.53 -21.68 -16.47
N ASP A 65 11.57 -22.28 -17.19
CA ASP A 65 10.15 -22.04 -17.03
C ASP A 65 9.49 -23.02 -16.05
N GLY A 66 10.26 -23.97 -15.51
CA GLY A 66 9.74 -25.04 -14.66
C GLY A 66 8.90 -26.08 -15.42
N ASN A 67 8.91 -26.06 -16.76
CA ASN A 67 8.10 -26.94 -17.61
C ASN A 67 8.73 -28.30 -17.90
N ALA A 68 9.97 -28.52 -17.48
CA ALA A 68 10.63 -29.82 -17.62
C ALA A 68 11.64 -30.01 -16.47
N LEU A 69 11.66 -31.21 -15.90
CA LEU A 69 12.67 -31.66 -14.96
C LEU A 69 13.58 -32.66 -15.67
N ALA A 70 14.89 -32.40 -15.73
CA ALA A 70 15.85 -33.35 -16.26
C ALA A 70 16.55 -34.10 -15.12
N MET A 71 16.72 -35.41 -15.32
CA MET A 71 17.24 -36.35 -14.34
C MET A 71 18.23 -37.30 -15.00
N VAL A 72 19.34 -37.56 -14.33
CA VAL A 72 20.35 -38.51 -14.81
C VAL A 72 20.66 -39.53 -13.72
N ALA A 73 20.64 -40.80 -14.12
CA ALA A 73 20.91 -41.94 -13.26
C ALA A 73 22.33 -42.47 -13.47
N ASP A 74 22.94 -42.96 -12.39
CA ASP A 74 24.19 -43.70 -12.47
C ASP A 74 24.06 -44.91 -13.38
N LYS A 75 25.13 -45.22 -14.13
CA LYS A 75 25.22 -46.33 -15.10
C LYS A 75 24.22 -46.29 -16.27
N SER A 76 23.45 -45.22 -16.44
CA SER A 76 22.61 -44.99 -17.63
C SER A 76 23.26 -43.99 -18.58
N SER A 77 23.12 -44.22 -19.89
CA SER A 77 23.46 -43.24 -20.94
C SER A 77 22.26 -42.36 -21.34
N SER A 78 21.11 -42.55 -20.69
CA SER A 78 19.88 -41.81 -21.02
C SER A 78 19.59 -40.70 -20.02
N ILE A 79 19.09 -39.59 -20.54
CA ILE A 79 18.58 -38.46 -19.77
C ILE A 79 17.06 -38.64 -19.67
N TYR A 80 16.53 -38.59 -18.45
CA TYR A 80 15.09 -38.68 -18.20
C TYR A 80 14.53 -37.28 -18.06
N MET A 81 13.46 -36.97 -18.78
CA MET A 81 12.76 -35.70 -18.70
C MET A 81 11.34 -35.93 -18.23
N TRP A 82 10.90 -35.18 -17.23
CA TRP A 82 9.54 -35.21 -16.73
C TRP A 82 8.85 -33.88 -16.97
N ASP A 83 7.62 -33.95 -17.48
CA ASP A 83 6.77 -32.79 -17.74
C ASP A 83 5.70 -32.68 -16.64
N PRO A 84 5.68 -31.56 -15.87
CA PRO A 84 4.70 -31.33 -14.80
C PRO A 84 3.26 -31.21 -15.29
N ASN A 85 3.04 -30.73 -16.52
CA ASN A 85 1.68 -30.49 -17.01
C ASN A 85 1.00 -31.80 -17.42
N THR A 86 1.77 -32.74 -17.96
CA THR A 86 1.26 -34.04 -18.43
C THR A 86 1.51 -35.17 -17.45
N CYS A 87 2.34 -34.97 -16.42
CA CYS A 87 2.84 -36.00 -15.52
C CYS A 87 3.43 -37.21 -16.30
N LYS A 88 4.12 -36.93 -17.41
CA LYS A 88 4.73 -37.97 -18.25
C LYS A 88 6.24 -37.88 -18.21
N THR A 89 6.86 -39.05 -18.15
CA THR A 89 8.29 -39.22 -18.30
C THR A 89 8.63 -39.56 -19.75
N SER A 90 9.64 -38.89 -20.28
CA SER A 90 10.25 -39.17 -21.57
C SER A 90 11.72 -39.47 -21.38
N GLN A 91 12.25 -40.36 -22.22
CA GLN A 91 13.65 -40.76 -22.18
C GLN A 91 14.35 -40.23 -23.42
N LEU A 92 15.44 -39.50 -23.21
CA LEU A 92 16.29 -38.96 -24.25
C LEU A 92 17.62 -39.71 -24.24
N ASP A 93 17.92 -40.44 -25.30
CA ASP A 93 19.26 -41.01 -25.47
C ASP A 93 20.28 -39.89 -25.68
N SER A 94 21.29 -39.81 -24.83
CA SER A 94 22.35 -38.80 -24.95
C SER A 94 23.22 -39.02 -26.19
N GLY A 95 23.29 -40.26 -26.71
CA GLY A 95 24.25 -40.66 -27.74
C GLY A 95 25.71 -40.71 -27.26
N MET A 96 25.94 -40.43 -25.97
CA MET A 96 27.27 -40.45 -25.35
C MET A 96 27.56 -41.84 -24.79
N ARG A 97 28.75 -42.38 -25.04
CA ARG A 97 29.18 -43.69 -24.53
C ARG A 97 29.71 -43.65 -23.10
N ASP A 98 30.13 -42.47 -22.65
CA ASP A 98 30.74 -42.27 -21.34
C ASP A 98 29.68 -42.03 -20.26
N GLN A 99 30.01 -42.38 -19.02
CA GLN A 99 29.16 -42.09 -17.87
C GLN A 99 28.98 -40.57 -17.70
N MET A 100 27.73 -40.15 -17.55
CA MET A 100 27.41 -38.76 -17.22
C MET A 100 27.90 -38.43 -15.81
N SER A 101 28.33 -37.20 -15.60
CA SER A 101 28.88 -36.72 -14.33
C SER A 101 28.27 -35.42 -13.83
N PHE A 102 27.56 -34.69 -14.71
CA PHE A 102 27.05 -33.36 -14.45
C PHE A 102 25.81 -33.08 -15.30
N LEU A 103 24.85 -32.34 -14.76
CA LEU A 103 23.63 -31.90 -15.45
C LEU A 103 23.25 -30.50 -14.95
N LEU A 104 22.92 -29.59 -15.87
CA LEU A 104 22.46 -28.24 -15.53
C LEU A 104 21.63 -27.59 -16.65
N TRP A 105 20.47 -27.05 -16.30
CA TRP A 105 19.65 -26.22 -17.19
C TRP A 105 20.09 -24.76 -17.17
N SER A 106 20.02 -24.12 -18.33
CA SER A 106 20.21 -22.68 -18.46
C SER A 106 19.13 -21.90 -17.71
N LYS A 107 19.53 -20.73 -17.21
CA LYS A 107 18.65 -19.78 -16.52
C LYS A 107 17.87 -18.89 -17.51
N ALA A 108 18.37 -18.70 -18.73
CA ALA A 108 17.82 -17.75 -19.69
C ALA A 108 17.14 -18.41 -20.89
N GLY A 109 17.58 -19.60 -21.30
CA GLY A 109 17.00 -20.35 -22.41
C GLY A 109 16.70 -21.80 -22.02
N SER A 110 15.91 -22.51 -22.82
CA SER A 110 15.63 -23.94 -22.62
C SER A 110 16.76 -24.83 -23.13
N LEU A 111 17.96 -24.60 -22.60
CA LEU A 111 19.20 -25.31 -22.92
C LEU A 111 19.63 -26.16 -21.73
N LEU A 112 19.92 -27.43 -21.97
CA LEU A 112 20.43 -28.38 -21.00
C LEU A 112 21.88 -28.71 -21.34
N ALA A 113 22.76 -28.58 -20.36
CA ALA A 113 24.16 -29.00 -20.44
C ALA A 113 24.36 -30.29 -19.65
N VAL A 114 24.94 -31.30 -20.30
CA VAL A 114 25.25 -32.59 -19.67
C VAL A 114 26.73 -32.91 -19.86
N GLY A 115 27.47 -33.04 -18.77
CA GLY A 115 28.90 -33.36 -18.78
C GLY A 115 29.17 -34.84 -18.53
N THR A 116 30.24 -35.37 -19.10
CA THR A 116 30.67 -36.76 -18.89
C THR A 116 31.93 -36.88 -18.02
N SER A 117 32.17 -38.08 -17.50
CA SER A 117 33.38 -38.43 -16.73
C SER A 117 34.68 -38.34 -17.53
N LYS A 118 34.60 -38.29 -18.86
CA LYS A 118 35.71 -38.09 -19.78
C LYS A 118 35.83 -36.66 -20.31
N GLY A 119 35.06 -35.72 -19.76
CA GLY A 119 35.18 -34.30 -20.11
C GLY A 119 34.50 -33.91 -21.42
N SER A 120 33.66 -34.78 -21.98
CA SER A 120 32.79 -34.41 -23.10
C SER A 120 31.52 -33.73 -22.58
N LEU A 121 30.92 -32.89 -23.41
CA LEU A 121 29.75 -32.09 -23.08
C LEU A 121 28.66 -32.32 -24.13
N LEU A 122 27.42 -32.46 -23.70
CA LEU A 122 26.24 -32.50 -24.57
C LEU A 122 25.39 -31.27 -24.27
N MET A 123 25.14 -30.47 -25.31
CA MET A 123 24.20 -29.36 -25.27
C MET A 123 22.90 -29.81 -25.91
N TYR A 124 21.80 -29.70 -25.18
CA TYR A 124 20.47 -30.08 -25.67
C TYR A 124 19.53 -28.88 -25.60
N ASN A 125 18.90 -28.55 -26.71
CA ASN A 125 17.89 -27.51 -26.77
C ASN A 125 16.50 -28.16 -26.76
N LEU A 126 15.72 -27.89 -25.71
CA LEU A 126 14.40 -28.51 -25.51
C LEU A 126 13.39 -28.10 -26.58
N GLN A 127 13.38 -26.82 -26.98
CA GLN A 127 12.40 -26.30 -27.95
C GLN A 127 12.60 -26.87 -29.35
N THR A 128 13.86 -27.02 -29.77
CA THR A 128 14.21 -27.53 -31.11
C THR A 128 14.49 -29.03 -31.14
N SER A 129 14.55 -29.69 -29.97
CA SER A 129 15.03 -31.06 -29.79
C SER A 129 16.42 -31.32 -30.38
N ARG A 130 17.22 -30.25 -30.58
CA ARG A 130 18.55 -30.33 -31.19
C ARG A 130 19.58 -30.75 -30.15
N LYS A 131 20.40 -31.74 -30.51
CA LYS A 131 21.54 -32.24 -29.71
C LYS A 131 22.84 -31.79 -30.36
N VAL A 132 23.71 -31.14 -29.60
CA VAL A 132 25.05 -30.73 -30.03
C VAL A 132 26.07 -31.38 -29.09
N PRO A 133 26.68 -32.50 -29.49
CA PRO A 133 27.77 -33.11 -28.74
C PRO A 133 29.07 -32.36 -28.99
N VAL A 134 29.75 -31.97 -27.91
CA VAL A 134 31.09 -31.35 -27.91
C VAL A 134 32.05 -32.32 -27.24
N LEU A 135 32.83 -33.01 -28.07
CA LEU A 135 33.77 -34.04 -27.62
C LEU A 135 35.12 -33.42 -27.25
N GLY A 136 35.73 -33.92 -26.17
CA GLY A 136 37.12 -33.59 -25.81
C GLY A 136 37.34 -32.18 -25.27
N LYS A 137 36.31 -31.53 -24.73
CA LYS A 137 36.40 -30.18 -24.15
C LYS A 137 37.28 -30.13 -22.89
N HIS A 138 37.14 -31.14 -22.05
CA HIS A 138 37.98 -31.38 -20.88
C HIS A 138 38.64 -32.75 -20.99
N THR A 139 39.78 -32.92 -20.31
CA THR A 139 40.51 -34.21 -20.32
C THR A 139 40.09 -35.16 -19.22
N LYS A 140 39.31 -34.66 -18.24
CA LYS A 140 38.81 -35.41 -17.09
C LYS A 140 37.35 -35.05 -16.80
N ARG A 141 36.80 -35.65 -15.74
CA ARG A 141 35.42 -35.47 -15.28
C ARG A 141 35.08 -33.99 -15.11
N VAL A 142 33.91 -33.60 -15.63
CA VAL A 142 33.28 -32.30 -15.31
C VAL A 142 32.63 -32.42 -13.93
N THR A 143 33.02 -31.54 -12.99
CA THR A 143 32.60 -31.61 -11.58
C THR A 143 31.51 -30.61 -11.24
N CYS A 144 31.57 -29.42 -11.82
CA CYS A 144 30.67 -28.32 -11.52
C CYS A 144 30.52 -27.40 -12.72
N GLY A 145 29.45 -26.61 -12.71
CA GLY A 145 29.21 -25.62 -13.75
C GLY A 145 28.08 -24.68 -13.37
N CYS A 146 27.97 -23.58 -14.11
CA CYS A 146 26.94 -22.58 -13.93
C CYS A 146 26.57 -21.96 -15.27
N TRP A 147 25.30 -21.60 -15.43
CA TRP A 147 24.83 -20.79 -16.54
C TRP A 147 24.68 -19.33 -16.13
N SER A 148 25.07 -18.44 -17.04
CA SER A 148 24.83 -17.01 -16.91
C SER A 148 23.44 -16.62 -17.44
N SER A 149 22.95 -15.46 -17.02
CA SER A 149 21.74 -14.83 -17.57
C SER A 149 21.85 -14.49 -19.07
N GLN A 150 23.06 -14.55 -19.65
CA GLN A 150 23.33 -14.35 -21.08
C GLN A 150 23.54 -15.66 -21.86
N ASN A 151 23.16 -16.82 -21.29
CA ASN A 151 23.42 -18.14 -21.88
C ASN A 151 24.92 -18.45 -22.10
N LEU A 152 25.78 -18.00 -21.19
CA LEU A 152 27.18 -18.47 -21.11
C LEU A 152 27.27 -19.61 -20.11
N LEU A 153 28.02 -20.66 -20.45
CA LEU A 153 28.22 -21.82 -19.59
C LEU A 153 29.66 -21.84 -19.07
N ALA A 154 29.82 -21.75 -17.75
CA ALA A 154 31.09 -21.98 -17.07
C ALA A 154 31.14 -23.42 -16.58
N LEU A 155 32.24 -24.12 -16.83
CA LEU A 155 32.48 -25.49 -16.41
C LEU A 155 33.81 -25.59 -15.67
N GLY A 156 33.83 -26.37 -14.59
CA GLY A 156 35.03 -26.77 -13.87
C GLY A 156 35.23 -28.27 -13.99
N SER A 157 36.48 -28.67 -14.21
CA SER A 157 36.86 -30.08 -14.34
C SER A 157 38.02 -30.45 -13.42
N GLU A 158 38.15 -31.74 -13.11
CA GLU A 158 39.29 -32.35 -12.40
C GLU A 158 40.62 -32.23 -13.18
N ASP A 159 40.57 -31.79 -14.44
CA ASP A 159 41.77 -31.40 -15.19
C ASP A 159 42.33 -30.04 -14.74
N LYS A 160 41.70 -29.41 -13.75
CA LYS A 160 42.05 -28.11 -13.17
C LYS A 160 41.91 -26.96 -14.16
N MET A 161 41.05 -27.12 -15.16
CA MET A 161 40.66 -26.05 -16.07
C MET A 161 39.25 -25.58 -15.76
N ILE A 162 39.06 -24.27 -15.87
CA ILE A 162 37.75 -23.63 -15.94
C ILE A 162 37.56 -23.16 -17.38
N THR A 163 36.48 -23.58 -18.02
CA THR A 163 36.11 -23.13 -19.36
C THR A 163 34.82 -22.33 -19.32
N VAL A 164 34.75 -21.24 -20.07
CA VAL A 164 33.54 -20.43 -20.28
C VAL A 164 33.18 -20.51 -21.75
N SER A 165 31.94 -20.89 -22.02
CA SER A 165 31.50 -21.33 -23.34
C SER A 165 30.21 -20.67 -23.76
N ASN A 166 29.98 -20.61 -25.07
CA ASN A 166 28.71 -20.17 -25.64
C ASN A 166 27.63 -21.28 -25.53
N GLN A 167 26.41 -20.94 -25.94
CA GLN A 167 25.26 -21.84 -26.01
C GLN A 167 25.43 -23.06 -26.95
N GLU A 168 26.34 -22.98 -27.92
CA GLU A 168 26.67 -24.09 -28.83
C GLU A 168 27.75 -25.02 -28.25
N GLY A 169 28.39 -24.60 -27.16
CA GLY A 169 29.44 -25.32 -26.46
C GLY A 169 30.85 -24.96 -26.89
N ASP A 170 31.05 -23.95 -27.74
CA ASP A 170 32.37 -23.42 -28.10
C ASP A 170 32.98 -22.65 -26.93
N THR A 171 34.28 -22.85 -26.71
CA THR A 171 35.02 -22.19 -25.63
C THR A 171 35.33 -20.73 -26.00
N ILE A 172 34.82 -19.79 -25.21
CA ILE A 172 35.11 -18.35 -25.34
C ILE A 172 36.37 -18.00 -24.53
N ARG A 173 36.44 -18.49 -23.28
CA ARG A 173 37.58 -18.28 -22.38
C ARG A 173 37.93 -19.57 -21.66
N GLN A 174 39.20 -19.71 -21.29
CA GLN A 174 39.69 -20.81 -20.46
C GLN A 174 40.77 -20.31 -19.52
N THR A 175 40.83 -20.85 -18.31
CA THR A 175 41.86 -20.53 -17.32
C THR A 175 42.19 -21.77 -16.48
N SER A 176 43.44 -21.87 -16.04
CA SER A 176 43.92 -22.98 -15.20
C SER A 176 43.92 -22.59 -13.72
N VAL A 177 43.44 -23.48 -12.86
CA VAL A 177 43.44 -23.31 -11.40
C VAL A 177 44.45 -24.24 -10.73
N ARG A 178 44.87 -23.90 -9.51
CA ARG A 178 45.90 -24.66 -8.77
C ARG A 178 45.39 -26.01 -8.25
N MET A 179 44.13 -26.03 -7.83
CA MET A 179 43.44 -27.16 -7.19
C MET A 179 42.10 -27.39 -7.87
N ASP A 180 41.40 -28.46 -7.47
CA ASP A 180 40.14 -28.85 -8.11
C ASP A 180 39.05 -27.78 -7.89
N PRO A 181 38.37 -27.34 -8.97
CA PRO A 181 37.28 -26.37 -8.89
C PRO A 181 35.98 -27.04 -8.40
N SER A 182 35.25 -26.29 -7.58
CA SER A 182 33.95 -26.65 -7.00
C SER A 182 33.09 -25.39 -6.83
N ASP A 183 31.77 -25.52 -6.82
CA ASP A 183 30.79 -24.42 -6.69
C ASP A 183 31.12 -23.23 -7.63
N ILE A 184 30.63 -23.27 -8.87
CA ILE A 184 30.82 -22.19 -9.84
C ILE A 184 29.56 -21.34 -9.86
N GLN A 185 29.71 -20.01 -9.84
CA GLN A 185 28.61 -19.07 -9.98
C GLN A 185 28.98 -17.90 -10.89
N PHE A 186 28.02 -17.48 -11.72
CA PHE A 186 28.10 -16.22 -12.46
C PHE A 186 27.50 -15.08 -11.66
N SER A 187 28.14 -13.92 -11.71
CA SER A 187 27.60 -12.68 -11.17
C SER A 187 28.28 -11.45 -11.78
N VAL A 188 27.88 -10.27 -11.31
CA VAL A 188 28.45 -8.96 -11.68
C VAL A 188 29.23 -8.42 -10.48
N MET A 189 30.47 -7.98 -10.71
CA MET A 189 31.24 -7.28 -9.68
C MET A 189 30.72 -5.86 -9.49
N LYS A 190 30.80 -5.36 -8.26
CA LYS A 190 30.45 -3.98 -7.93
C LYS A 190 31.45 -3.01 -8.59
N THR A 191 30.95 -2.07 -9.39
CA THR A 191 31.78 -1.06 -10.09
C THR A 191 31.22 0.36 -9.87
N ASP A 192 32.10 1.38 -9.91
CA ASP A 192 31.74 2.81 -9.72
C ASP A 192 30.90 3.38 -10.88
N GLU A 193 30.95 2.76 -12.07
CA GLU A 193 30.17 3.13 -13.26
C GLU A 193 28.85 2.35 -13.33
N ARG A 194 27.77 2.96 -13.85
CA ARG A 194 26.47 2.30 -14.03
C ARG A 194 26.63 1.03 -14.86
N ALA A 195 26.65 -0.11 -14.16
CA ALA A 195 26.58 -1.51 -14.60
C ALA A 195 26.82 -1.78 -16.09
N SER A 196 27.94 -2.44 -16.40
CA SER A 196 28.03 -3.24 -17.63
C SER A 196 26.86 -4.23 -17.66
N ALA A 197 26.14 -4.29 -18.79
CA ALA A 197 24.82 -4.91 -18.91
C ALA A 197 24.79 -6.47 -18.86
N GLY A 198 25.70 -7.11 -18.13
CA GLY A 198 25.49 -8.49 -17.70
C GLY A 198 26.64 -9.13 -16.94
N GLU A 199 26.40 -10.37 -16.54
CA GLU A 199 27.25 -11.20 -15.69
C GLU A 199 28.63 -11.44 -16.31
N SER A 200 29.59 -10.57 -15.98
CA SER A 200 30.94 -10.61 -16.51
C SER A 200 31.92 -11.39 -15.64
N THR A 201 31.54 -11.83 -14.44
CA THR A 201 32.47 -12.45 -13.49
C THR A 201 32.03 -13.85 -13.08
N VAL A 202 32.97 -14.79 -13.13
CA VAL A 202 32.82 -16.17 -12.65
C VAL A 202 33.50 -16.29 -11.29
N SER A 203 32.77 -16.72 -10.26
CA SER A 203 33.37 -17.10 -8.98
C SER A 203 33.41 -18.61 -8.83
N VAL A 204 34.53 -19.13 -8.34
CA VAL A 204 34.78 -20.56 -8.18
C VAL A 204 35.48 -20.84 -6.86
N VAL A 205 35.04 -21.86 -6.13
CA VAL A 205 35.76 -22.34 -4.95
C VAL A 205 36.83 -23.34 -5.38
N VAL A 206 38.09 -23.02 -5.08
CA VAL A 206 39.26 -23.82 -5.47
C VAL A 206 39.82 -24.54 -4.24
N GLY A 207 39.90 -25.87 -4.32
CA GLY A 207 40.44 -26.71 -3.25
C GLY A 207 39.73 -26.58 -1.89
N LYS A 208 38.47 -26.12 -1.89
CA LYS A 208 37.65 -25.82 -0.71
C LYS A 208 38.23 -24.78 0.26
N LYS A 209 39.23 -23.99 -0.16
CA LYS A 209 39.92 -23.05 0.74
C LYS A 209 40.02 -21.63 0.17
N THR A 210 40.11 -21.51 -1.14
CA THR A 210 40.26 -20.22 -1.81
C THR A 210 39.04 -19.94 -2.68
N LEU A 211 38.64 -18.68 -2.74
CA LEU A 211 37.66 -18.19 -3.69
C LEU A 211 38.40 -17.53 -4.86
N PHE A 212 38.20 -18.06 -6.05
CA PHE A 212 38.77 -17.58 -7.30
C PHE A 212 37.74 -16.78 -8.07
N LEU A 213 38.04 -15.51 -8.36
CA LEU A 213 37.19 -14.63 -9.16
C LEU A 213 37.86 -14.38 -10.50
N PHE A 214 37.15 -14.70 -11.57
CA PHE A 214 37.60 -14.57 -12.95
C PHE A 214 36.69 -13.62 -13.71
N ASN A 215 37.21 -12.44 -14.06
CA ASN A 215 36.48 -11.47 -14.85
C ASN A 215 36.69 -11.75 -16.34
N LEU A 216 35.60 -11.88 -17.11
CA LEU A 216 35.62 -12.10 -18.55
C LEU A 216 36.16 -10.90 -19.33
N ASN A 217 36.02 -9.69 -18.77
CA ASN A 217 36.47 -8.45 -19.36
C ASN A 217 37.97 -8.21 -19.12
N ASP A 218 38.51 -8.73 -18.01
CA ASP A 218 39.93 -8.65 -17.66
C ASP A 218 40.46 -10.05 -17.29
N PRO A 219 40.72 -10.91 -18.30
CA PRO A 219 41.11 -12.29 -18.06
C PRO A 219 42.55 -12.43 -17.54
N ASP A 220 43.38 -11.39 -17.67
CA ASP A 220 44.80 -11.44 -17.32
C ASP A 220 45.04 -11.25 -15.82
N ASN A 221 44.06 -10.71 -15.07
CA ASN A 221 44.16 -10.42 -13.64
C ASN A 221 43.07 -11.15 -12.81
N PRO A 222 43.13 -12.50 -12.68
CA PRO A 222 42.23 -13.21 -11.78
C PRO A 222 42.53 -12.89 -10.31
N ILE A 223 41.49 -12.85 -9.49
CA ILE A 223 41.60 -12.53 -8.07
C ILE A 223 41.46 -13.81 -7.25
N GLU A 224 42.51 -14.17 -6.50
CA GLU A 224 42.51 -15.28 -5.56
C GLU A 224 42.36 -14.75 -4.13
N LEU A 225 41.24 -15.07 -3.48
CA LEU A 225 40.99 -14.73 -2.08
C LEU A 225 41.20 -15.96 -1.20
N ALA A 226 42.17 -15.86 -0.29
CA ALA A 226 42.44 -16.86 0.73
C ALA A 226 41.98 -16.36 2.10
N PHE A 227 41.37 -17.24 2.89
CA PHE A 227 40.78 -16.89 4.17
C PHE A 227 41.56 -17.45 5.36
N GLN A 228 41.29 -16.91 6.55
CA GLN A 228 41.98 -17.35 7.76
C GLN A 228 41.72 -18.84 8.03
N PRO A 229 42.76 -19.64 8.37
CA PRO A 229 42.61 -21.07 8.61
C PRO A 229 41.61 -21.44 9.72
N ARG A 230 41.35 -20.51 10.66
CA ARG A 230 40.39 -20.68 11.75
C ARG A 230 38.96 -20.94 11.29
N TYR A 231 38.59 -20.51 10.08
CA TYR A 231 37.25 -20.70 9.55
C TYR A 231 37.04 -22.13 9.03
N GLY A 232 38.12 -22.78 8.55
CA GLY A 232 38.08 -24.09 7.91
C GLY A 232 37.84 -24.05 6.42
N ASN A 233 37.14 -25.05 5.91
CA ASN A 233 36.86 -25.20 4.48
C ASN A 233 35.63 -24.38 4.09
N ILE A 234 35.63 -23.81 2.89
CA ILE A 234 34.47 -23.18 2.27
C ILE A 234 33.46 -24.28 1.92
N VAL A 235 32.23 -24.11 2.40
CA VAL A 235 31.13 -25.06 2.21
C VAL A 235 30.20 -24.60 1.08
N SER A 236 29.91 -23.30 1.02
CA SER A 236 29.05 -22.68 0.00
C SER A 236 29.37 -21.18 -0.06
N HIS A 237 29.33 -20.59 -1.25
CA HIS A 237 29.28 -19.11 -1.40
C HIS A 237 28.05 -18.71 -2.19
N LYS A 238 27.51 -17.52 -1.92
CA LYS A 238 26.36 -16.97 -2.64
C LYS A 238 26.53 -15.48 -2.86
N TRP A 239 26.25 -15.06 -4.09
CA TRP A 239 26.19 -13.65 -4.46
C TRP A 239 24.84 -13.04 -4.09
N TYR A 240 24.84 -11.79 -3.63
CA TYR A 240 23.64 -11.04 -3.33
C TYR A 240 23.84 -9.53 -3.47
N GLY A 241 22.72 -8.81 -3.63
CA GLY A 241 22.72 -7.36 -3.80
C GLY A 241 23.58 -6.90 -4.99
N ASP A 242 24.24 -5.76 -4.81
CA ASP A 242 25.09 -5.14 -5.82
C ASP A 242 26.56 -5.60 -5.69
N GLY A 243 26.80 -6.90 -5.90
CA GLY A 243 28.15 -7.47 -5.90
C GLY A 243 28.71 -7.82 -4.51
N TYR A 244 27.87 -8.21 -3.55
CA TYR A 244 28.34 -8.79 -2.28
C TYR A 244 28.36 -10.31 -2.36
N ILE A 245 29.32 -10.94 -1.66
CA ILE A 245 29.42 -12.40 -1.56
C ILE A 245 29.35 -12.80 -0.10
N MET A 246 28.44 -13.70 0.23
CA MET A 246 28.39 -14.40 1.51
C MET A 246 29.05 -15.76 1.37
N ILE A 247 29.98 -16.08 2.27
CA ILE A 247 30.78 -17.30 2.24
C ILE A 247 30.60 -18.04 3.56
N GLY A 248 30.21 -19.31 3.48
CA GLY A 248 30.04 -20.19 4.64
C GLY A 248 31.23 -21.11 4.83
N PHE A 249 31.68 -21.26 6.07
CA PHE A 249 32.83 -22.07 6.43
C PHE A 249 32.49 -23.18 7.41
N SER A 250 33.20 -24.30 7.30
CA SER A 250 32.89 -25.55 8.00
C SER A 250 32.90 -25.46 9.52
N HIS A 251 33.68 -24.55 10.15
CA HIS A 251 33.70 -24.36 11.61
C HIS A 251 32.64 -23.36 12.12
N GLY A 252 31.50 -23.25 11.45
CA GLY A 252 30.37 -22.47 11.96
C GLY A 252 30.39 -20.97 11.68
N PHE A 253 31.39 -20.49 10.94
CA PHE A 253 31.52 -19.09 10.54
C PHE A 253 30.87 -18.83 9.18
N PHE A 254 30.31 -17.64 9.01
CA PHE A 254 30.11 -17.06 7.69
C PHE A 254 30.70 -15.65 7.63
N VAL A 255 31.17 -15.27 6.45
CA VAL A 255 31.82 -13.99 6.17
C VAL A 255 31.16 -13.35 4.96
N VAL A 256 31.04 -12.03 4.99
CA VAL A 256 30.57 -11.22 3.86
C VAL A 256 31.71 -10.35 3.34
N ILE A 257 31.90 -10.37 2.04
CA ILE A 257 32.91 -9.57 1.33
C ILE A 257 32.27 -8.71 0.23
N SER A 258 32.89 -7.57 -0.02
CA SER A 258 32.59 -6.69 -1.17
C SER A 258 33.43 -7.14 -2.37
N THR A 259 32.84 -7.13 -3.57
CA THR A 259 33.62 -7.32 -4.82
C THR A 259 34.12 -6.02 -5.42
N HIS A 260 33.89 -4.89 -4.76
CA HIS A 260 34.42 -3.61 -5.20
C HIS A 260 35.96 -3.60 -5.14
N MET A 261 36.65 -3.19 -6.20
CA MET A 261 38.11 -3.29 -6.31
C MET A 261 38.89 -2.59 -5.17
N ARG A 262 38.30 -1.58 -4.51
CA ARG A 262 38.93 -0.88 -3.37
C ARG A 262 38.83 -1.64 -2.05
N GLU A 263 37.81 -2.50 -1.91
CA GLU A 263 37.47 -3.22 -0.69
C GLU A 263 37.65 -4.74 -0.84
N ILE A 264 37.97 -5.20 -2.04
CA ILE A 264 38.12 -6.62 -2.34
C ILE A 264 39.20 -7.23 -1.45
N GLY A 265 38.84 -8.31 -0.76
CA GLY A 265 39.69 -8.95 0.25
C GLY A 265 39.55 -8.40 1.67
N GLN A 266 38.75 -7.36 1.90
CA GLN A 266 38.31 -6.97 3.23
C GLN A 266 37.03 -7.71 3.64
N GLU A 267 36.99 -8.18 4.89
CA GLU A 267 35.83 -8.82 5.49
C GLU A 267 34.91 -7.73 6.07
N LEU A 268 33.78 -7.46 5.39
CA LEU A 268 32.82 -6.44 5.83
C LEU A 268 32.09 -6.88 7.10
N PHE A 269 31.78 -8.16 7.19
CA PHE A 269 31.08 -8.75 8.32
C PHE A 269 31.53 -10.20 8.52
N GLN A 270 31.66 -10.58 9.79
CA GLN A 270 31.92 -11.96 10.20
C GLN A 270 31.00 -12.31 11.35
N ALA A 271 30.47 -13.53 11.36
CA ALA A 271 29.69 -14.04 12.47
C ALA A 271 29.91 -15.53 12.68
N HIS A 272 30.05 -15.91 13.96
CA HIS A 272 30.15 -17.28 14.41
C HIS A 272 28.78 -17.76 14.88
N ASN A 273 28.00 -18.26 13.93
CA ASN A 273 26.60 -18.60 14.16
C ASN A 273 26.39 -20.00 14.71
N HIS A 274 27.27 -20.92 14.34
CA HIS A 274 27.18 -22.32 14.75
C HIS A 274 28.44 -22.65 15.53
N LYS A 275 28.31 -23.44 16.60
CA LYS A 275 29.39 -23.78 17.52
C LYS A 275 30.35 -24.80 16.91
N ASP A 276 29.82 -25.81 16.24
CA ASP A 276 30.61 -26.97 15.80
C ASP A 276 30.74 -26.98 14.28
N SER A 277 29.63 -26.85 13.55
CA SER A 277 29.63 -27.00 12.10
C SER A 277 28.59 -26.17 11.37
N LEU A 278 28.95 -25.66 10.19
CA LEU A 278 28.03 -25.09 9.21
C LEU A 278 28.03 -25.98 7.97
N THR A 279 26.85 -26.35 7.48
CA THR A 279 26.70 -27.28 6.35
C THR A 279 26.15 -26.64 5.09
N SER A 280 25.41 -25.54 5.18
CA SER A 280 24.95 -24.81 3.99
C SER A 280 24.55 -23.37 4.29
N ILE A 281 24.57 -22.56 3.23
CA ILE A 281 24.03 -21.21 3.19
C ILE A 281 23.14 -21.08 1.96
N ALA A 282 21.97 -20.47 2.17
CA ALA A 282 21.06 -20.06 1.11
C ALA A 282 20.78 -18.56 1.24
N ILE A 283 20.47 -17.91 0.12
CA ILE A 283 20.05 -16.50 0.07
C ILE A 283 18.76 -16.42 -0.74
N SER A 284 17.77 -15.70 -0.22
CA SER A 284 16.57 -15.30 -0.95
C SER A 284 16.66 -13.81 -1.22
N GLN A 285 16.89 -13.45 -2.49
CA GLN A 285 16.90 -12.04 -2.93
C GLN A 285 15.49 -11.44 -2.89
N SER A 286 14.45 -12.24 -3.13
CA SER A 286 13.05 -11.82 -3.06
C SER A 286 12.59 -11.43 -1.66
N LEU A 287 13.15 -12.06 -0.62
CA LEU A 287 12.90 -11.70 0.78
C LEU A 287 13.91 -10.74 1.38
N GLY A 288 15.06 -10.56 0.73
CA GLY A 288 16.20 -9.88 1.35
C GLY A 288 16.75 -10.63 2.58
N LYS A 289 16.75 -11.96 2.58
CA LYS A 289 17.15 -12.78 3.76
C LYS A 289 18.21 -13.81 3.41
N ALA A 290 19.07 -14.11 4.38
CA ALA A 290 20.07 -15.19 4.31
C ALA A 290 19.81 -16.24 5.39
N ALA A 291 19.85 -17.52 5.02
CA ALA A 291 19.71 -18.64 5.94
C ALA A 291 21.02 -19.41 6.01
N SER A 292 21.39 -19.80 7.24
CA SER A 292 22.54 -20.65 7.54
C SER A 292 22.06 -21.87 8.33
N CYS A 293 22.51 -23.07 7.97
CA CYS A 293 22.23 -24.29 8.72
C CYS A 293 23.50 -24.90 9.29
N GLY A 294 23.41 -25.34 10.54
CA GLY A 294 24.49 -25.93 11.30
C GLY A 294 23.99 -26.36 12.67
N ASP A 295 24.60 -27.36 13.28
CA ASP A 295 24.29 -27.81 14.65
C ASP A 295 22.80 -28.04 14.96
N ASN A 296 22.02 -28.53 13.98
CA ASN A 296 20.56 -28.69 14.02
C ASN A 296 19.75 -27.40 14.21
N VAL A 297 20.37 -26.26 13.96
CA VAL A 297 19.75 -24.94 14.02
C VAL A 297 19.80 -24.28 12.65
N ILE A 298 18.68 -23.68 12.27
CA ILE A 298 18.61 -22.79 11.11
C ILE A 298 18.55 -21.37 11.66
N LYS A 299 19.51 -20.53 11.26
CA LYS A 299 19.54 -19.12 11.63
C LYS A 299 19.36 -18.25 10.39
N ILE A 300 18.42 -17.32 10.47
CA ILE A 300 18.02 -16.46 9.36
C ILE A 300 18.33 -15.01 9.73
N HIS A 301 19.04 -14.32 8.83
CA HIS A 301 19.47 -12.94 8.98
C HIS A 301 18.81 -12.08 7.91
N ASP A 302 18.57 -10.82 8.24
CA ASP A 302 18.23 -9.81 7.24
C ASP A 302 19.50 -9.41 6.47
N LEU A 303 19.41 -9.32 5.14
CA LEU A 303 20.53 -8.90 4.29
C LEU A 303 20.83 -7.40 4.44
N THR A 304 19.84 -6.61 4.86
CA THR A 304 20.01 -5.16 5.07
C THR A 304 20.79 -4.89 6.36
N GLU A 305 20.47 -5.62 7.42
CA GLU A 305 21.13 -5.52 8.72
C GLU A 305 21.54 -6.90 9.25
N LEU A 306 22.71 -7.37 8.82
CA LEU A 306 23.23 -8.72 9.15
C LEU A 306 23.46 -8.97 10.65
N LYS A 307 23.43 -7.93 11.49
CA LYS A 307 23.56 -8.04 12.94
C LYS A 307 22.26 -8.54 13.59
N GLU A 308 21.11 -8.25 12.98
CA GLU A 308 19.82 -8.69 13.51
C GLU A 308 19.45 -10.09 13.00
N MET A 309 19.11 -10.98 13.93
CA MET A 309 18.59 -12.30 13.60
C MET A 309 17.07 -12.22 13.44
N TYR A 310 16.58 -12.52 12.24
CA TYR A 310 15.15 -12.57 11.95
C TYR A 310 14.47 -13.76 12.63
N ALA A 311 15.09 -14.95 12.56
CA ALA A 311 14.53 -16.16 13.15
C ALA A 311 15.60 -17.20 13.47
N ILE A 312 15.35 -17.97 14.51
CA ILE A 312 16.12 -19.16 14.90
C ILE A 312 15.13 -20.34 14.95
N ILE A 313 15.43 -21.40 14.22
CA ILE A 313 14.62 -22.62 14.18
C ILE A 313 15.49 -23.75 14.70
N ASN A 314 15.09 -24.32 15.83
CA ASN A 314 15.70 -25.53 16.38
C ASN A 314 14.93 -26.73 15.86
N LEU A 315 15.64 -27.71 15.32
CA LEU A 315 15.03 -28.97 14.89
C LEU A 315 15.28 -30.06 15.93
N ASP A 316 14.28 -30.93 16.11
CA ASP A 316 14.28 -31.96 17.15
C ASP A 316 15.45 -32.95 16.99
N ASP A 317 15.87 -33.58 18.09
CA ASP A 317 17.04 -34.48 18.16
C ASP A 317 16.99 -35.66 17.17
N GLU A 318 15.81 -36.05 16.67
CA GLU A 318 15.64 -37.08 15.65
C GLU A 318 16.18 -36.66 14.27
N THR A 319 16.25 -35.36 14.01
CA THR A 319 16.70 -34.74 12.74
C THR A 319 18.17 -34.35 12.72
N LYS A 320 19.00 -35.06 13.51
CA LYS A 320 20.45 -34.78 13.62
C LYS A 320 21.17 -34.77 12.28
N GLY A 321 21.89 -33.67 12.04
CA GLY A 321 22.76 -33.43 10.88
C GLY A 321 22.00 -32.74 9.75
N LEU A 322 21.93 -31.41 9.75
CA LEU A 322 21.41 -30.64 8.61
C LEU A 322 22.41 -30.68 7.46
N ASP A 323 21.92 -30.77 6.23
CA ASP A 323 22.77 -30.93 5.06
C ASP A 323 22.67 -29.71 4.12
N THR A 324 21.54 -29.54 3.42
CA THR A 324 21.39 -28.45 2.44
C THR A 324 20.14 -27.62 2.66
N LEU A 325 20.24 -26.32 2.33
CA LEU A 325 19.15 -25.35 2.33
C LEU A 325 18.85 -24.88 0.92
N SER A 326 17.56 -24.77 0.58
CA SER A 326 17.16 -23.99 -0.59
C SER A 326 15.78 -23.36 -0.41
N TRP A 327 15.67 -22.13 -0.90
CA TRP A 327 14.42 -21.40 -1.00
C TRP A 327 13.78 -21.64 -2.36
N THR A 328 12.45 -21.53 -2.41
CA THR A 328 11.74 -21.26 -3.66
C THR A 328 12.11 -19.88 -4.19
N ASP A 329 12.03 -19.68 -5.51
CA ASP A 329 12.42 -18.41 -6.15
C ASP A 329 11.61 -17.21 -5.62
N ASP A 330 10.33 -17.44 -5.30
CA ASP A 330 9.42 -16.45 -4.70
C ASP A 330 9.68 -16.18 -3.20
N GLY A 331 10.53 -17.00 -2.57
CA GLY A 331 10.84 -16.94 -1.15
C GLY A 331 9.69 -17.33 -0.21
N GLN A 332 8.66 -18.03 -0.69
CA GLN A 332 7.56 -18.50 0.18
C GLN A 332 7.95 -19.71 1.02
N LEU A 333 8.71 -20.65 0.47
CA LEU A 333 9.06 -21.92 1.13
C LEU A 333 10.57 -22.09 1.26
N LEU A 334 11.01 -22.54 2.43
CA LEU A 334 12.39 -22.96 2.71
C LEU A 334 12.43 -24.46 2.95
N ALA A 335 13.14 -25.18 2.10
CA ALA A 335 13.41 -26.60 2.29
C ALA A 335 14.76 -26.81 2.98
N VAL A 336 14.80 -27.79 3.89
CA VAL A 336 15.98 -28.18 4.65
C VAL A 336 16.09 -29.69 4.65
N SER A 337 17.18 -30.23 4.08
CA SER A 337 17.47 -31.66 4.16
C SER A 337 18.32 -31.99 5.38
N THR A 338 18.20 -33.24 5.84
CA THR A 338 19.08 -33.83 6.85
C THR A 338 19.92 -34.93 6.23
N GLN A 339 21.11 -35.15 6.80
CA GLN A 339 22.03 -36.24 6.47
C GLN A 339 21.41 -37.62 6.72
N ARG A 340 20.39 -37.68 7.58
CA ARG A 340 19.63 -38.89 7.88
C ARG A 340 18.50 -39.17 6.90
N GLY A 341 18.29 -38.31 5.91
CA GLY A 341 17.29 -38.55 4.88
C GLY A 341 15.90 -38.05 5.21
N SER A 342 15.81 -36.90 5.89
CA SER A 342 14.54 -36.20 6.04
C SER A 342 14.57 -34.83 5.37
N LEU A 343 13.42 -34.42 4.82
CA LEU A 343 13.23 -33.12 4.21
C LEU A 343 12.15 -32.36 4.97
N ASN A 344 12.50 -31.21 5.54
CA ASN A 344 11.59 -30.34 6.26
C ASN A 344 11.34 -29.08 5.43
N VAL A 345 10.08 -28.72 5.18
CA VAL A 345 9.72 -27.50 4.46
C VAL A 345 9.02 -26.51 5.41
N PHE A 346 9.51 -25.28 5.44
CA PHE A 346 9.03 -24.20 6.28
C PHE A 346 8.43 -23.07 5.44
N LEU A 347 7.33 -22.50 5.94
CA LEU A 347 6.72 -21.31 5.38
C LEU A 347 7.44 -20.05 5.88
N THR A 348 8.03 -19.31 4.95
CA THR A 348 8.81 -18.09 5.22
C THR A 348 8.03 -16.81 4.94
N LYS A 349 7.11 -16.82 3.97
CA LYS A 349 6.26 -15.68 3.62
C LYS A 349 4.85 -16.17 3.26
N LEU A 350 3.84 -15.53 3.86
CA LEU A 350 2.44 -15.70 3.44
C LEU A 350 2.07 -14.60 2.44
N PRO A 351 1.31 -14.92 1.38
CA PRO A 351 0.66 -13.93 0.55
C PRO A 351 -0.19 -12.99 1.41
N VAL A 352 -0.01 -11.68 1.24
CA VAL A 352 -0.76 -10.65 2.00
C VAL A 352 -2.10 -10.42 1.33
N LEU A 353 -2.98 -11.41 1.50
CA LEU A 353 -4.35 -11.40 1.02
C LEU A 353 -5.26 -11.09 2.19
N GLY A 354 -5.99 -10.00 2.05
CA GLY A 354 -6.95 -9.54 3.03
C GLY A 354 -7.85 -8.47 2.43
N ASP A 355 -9.09 -8.47 2.91
CA ASP A 355 -10.18 -7.61 2.48
C ASP A 355 -11.08 -7.25 3.67
N THR A 356 -11.89 -6.20 3.51
CA THR A 356 -12.77 -5.70 4.57
C THR A 356 -14.17 -5.37 4.10
N CYS A 357 -15.12 -5.59 4.99
CA CYS A 357 -16.51 -5.16 4.83
C CYS A 357 -17.01 -4.63 6.18
N GLY A 358 -17.11 -3.30 6.28
CA GLY A 358 -17.37 -2.64 7.56
C GLY A 358 -16.25 -2.93 8.57
N THR A 359 -16.60 -3.50 9.73
CA THR A 359 -15.65 -3.88 10.79
C THR A 359 -15.08 -5.29 10.64
N LYS A 360 -15.61 -6.10 9.70
CA LYS A 360 -15.13 -7.47 9.46
C LYS A 360 -13.92 -7.47 8.53
N ILE A 361 -12.92 -8.27 8.90
CA ILE A 361 -11.69 -8.44 8.16
C ILE A 361 -11.54 -9.93 7.83
N ALA A 362 -11.38 -10.26 6.55
CA ALA A 362 -10.92 -11.58 6.14
C ALA A 362 -9.44 -11.48 5.75
N TYR A 363 -8.61 -12.39 6.24
CA TYR A 363 -7.19 -12.42 5.92
C TYR A 363 -6.64 -13.84 5.94
N LEU A 364 -5.63 -14.08 5.11
CA LEU A 364 -4.96 -15.37 5.01
C LEU A 364 -4.06 -15.61 6.24
N THR A 365 -4.32 -16.70 6.97
CA THR A 365 -3.52 -17.12 8.15
C THR A 365 -2.65 -18.34 7.88
N SER A 366 -3.02 -19.14 6.87
CA SER A 366 -2.24 -20.25 6.32
C SER A 366 -2.49 -20.32 4.82
N LEU A 367 -1.66 -21.04 4.05
CA LEU A 367 -1.83 -21.17 2.60
C LEU A 367 -3.23 -21.68 2.18
N LEU A 368 -3.90 -22.42 3.06
CA LEU A 368 -5.23 -23.01 2.85
C LEU A 368 -6.23 -22.61 3.95
N GLU A 369 -5.95 -21.60 4.76
CA GLU A 369 -6.85 -21.14 5.82
C GLU A 369 -7.02 -19.62 5.77
N VAL A 370 -8.27 -19.19 5.67
CA VAL A 370 -8.66 -17.77 5.75
C VAL A 370 -9.36 -17.56 7.09
N THR A 371 -8.92 -16.56 7.84
CA THR A 371 -9.56 -16.19 9.10
C THR A 371 -10.37 -14.92 8.90
N VAL A 372 -11.64 -14.96 9.30
CA VAL A 372 -12.50 -13.81 9.42
C VAL A 372 -12.50 -13.37 10.87
N ALA A 373 -12.12 -12.13 11.13
CA ALA A 373 -12.13 -11.56 12.46
C ALA A 373 -12.88 -10.22 12.44
N ASN A 374 -13.55 -9.93 13.54
CA ASN A 374 -14.11 -8.63 13.81
C ASN A 374 -13.48 -8.11 15.10
N SER A 375 -12.33 -7.46 14.96
CA SER A 375 -11.54 -6.98 16.10
C SER A 375 -12.24 -5.85 16.86
N VAL A 376 -13.23 -5.19 16.24
CA VAL A 376 -13.95 -4.05 16.82
C VAL A 376 -15.09 -4.53 17.71
N ASP A 377 -15.94 -5.43 17.21
CA ASP A 377 -17.12 -5.91 17.95
C ASP A 377 -16.78 -7.03 18.96
N GLY A 378 -15.51 -7.48 18.99
CA GLY A 378 -15.04 -8.50 19.92
C GLY A 378 -15.54 -9.91 19.59
N GLU A 379 -16.01 -10.15 18.36
CA GLU A 379 -16.44 -11.47 17.91
C GLU A 379 -15.23 -12.42 17.81
N LEU A 380 -15.45 -13.69 18.14
CA LEU A 380 -14.41 -14.70 18.02
C LEU A 380 -14.05 -14.91 16.53
N PRO A 381 -12.75 -14.99 16.19
CA PRO A 381 -12.34 -15.19 14.81
C PRO A 381 -12.81 -16.56 14.29
N ILE A 382 -13.35 -16.56 13.09
CA ILE A 382 -13.85 -17.76 12.39
C ILE A 382 -12.79 -18.19 11.36
N THR A 383 -12.34 -19.43 11.42
CA THR A 383 -11.38 -20.00 10.47
C THR A 383 -12.10 -20.80 9.38
N VAL A 384 -11.90 -20.42 8.13
CA VAL A 384 -12.40 -21.08 6.93
C VAL A 384 -11.27 -21.89 6.29
N SER A 385 -11.43 -23.21 6.19
CA SER A 385 -10.52 -24.07 5.43
C SER A 385 -10.87 -24.04 3.94
N VAL A 386 -9.89 -23.69 3.11
CA VAL A 386 -10.04 -23.54 1.66
C VAL A 386 -9.38 -24.72 0.93
N GLU A 387 -9.95 -25.13 -0.20
CA GLU A 387 -9.47 -26.27 -0.99
C GLU A 387 -8.24 -25.93 -1.86
N VAL A 388 -8.06 -24.66 -2.17
CA VAL A 388 -6.96 -24.17 -3.02
C VAL A 388 -6.25 -23.00 -2.37
N GLU A 389 -5.00 -22.76 -2.79
CA GLU A 389 -4.28 -21.56 -2.43
C GLU A 389 -4.90 -20.34 -3.14
N PRO A 390 -5.39 -19.35 -2.40
CA PRO A 390 -6.07 -18.23 -3.02
C PRO A 390 -5.13 -17.22 -3.65
N ASN A 391 -5.56 -16.63 -4.77
CA ASN A 391 -4.95 -15.42 -5.35
C ASN A 391 -5.65 -14.14 -4.85
N PHE A 392 -6.91 -14.25 -4.46
CA PHE A 392 -7.69 -13.16 -3.87
C PHE A 392 -8.67 -13.68 -2.83
N VAL A 393 -9.00 -12.80 -1.88
CA VAL A 393 -10.01 -13.00 -0.85
C VAL A 393 -10.92 -11.79 -0.89
N ALA A 394 -12.23 -12.01 -0.79
CA ALA A 394 -13.21 -10.95 -0.59
C ALA A 394 -14.10 -11.32 0.60
N VAL A 395 -14.54 -10.31 1.35
CA VAL A 395 -15.44 -10.50 2.50
C VAL A 395 -16.69 -9.64 2.35
N GLY A 396 -17.83 -10.23 2.65
CA GLY A 396 -19.12 -9.57 2.76
C GLY A 396 -19.62 -9.58 4.20
N GLN A 397 -20.86 -9.15 4.41
CA GLN A 397 -21.43 -9.10 5.76
C GLN A 397 -21.66 -10.50 6.35
N TYR A 398 -22.07 -11.46 5.50
CA TYR A 398 -22.38 -12.83 5.87
C TYR A 398 -21.59 -13.88 5.08
N HIS A 399 -20.76 -13.47 4.12
CA HIS A 399 -20.09 -14.37 3.20
C HIS A 399 -18.60 -14.07 3.09
N VAL A 400 -17.83 -15.10 2.73
CA VAL A 400 -16.44 -14.98 2.31
C VAL A 400 -16.34 -15.65 0.96
N ALA A 401 -15.63 -15.02 0.04
CA ALA A 401 -15.31 -15.65 -1.21
C ALA A 401 -13.81 -15.63 -1.45
N VAL A 402 -13.34 -16.75 -1.93
CA VAL A 402 -11.92 -17.05 -2.08
C VAL A 402 -11.75 -17.54 -3.51
N GLY A 403 -10.74 -17.08 -4.23
CA GLY A 403 -10.61 -17.48 -5.63
C GLY A 403 -9.18 -17.59 -6.14
N MET A 404 -9.07 -18.38 -7.20
CA MET A 404 -7.84 -18.71 -7.89
C MET A 404 -8.12 -18.64 -9.39
N ASN A 405 -7.36 -17.82 -10.11
CA ASN A 405 -7.51 -17.59 -11.55
C ASN A 405 -8.95 -17.20 -11.93
N ASN A 406 -9.69 -18.07 -12.62
CA ASN A 406 -11.03 -17.84 -13.12
C ASN A 406 -12.12 -18.49 -12.26
N ARG A 407 -11.80 -19.10 -11.11
CA ARG A 407 -12.78 -19.72 -10.21
C ARG A 407 -12.81 -19.05 -8.84
N ALA A 408 -14.00 -18.93 -8.27
CA ALA A 408 -14.20 -18.47 -6.89
C ALA A 408 -15.12 -19.44 -6.12
N TRP A 409 -14.75 -19.73 -4.89
CA TRP A 409 -15.52 -20.52 -3.93
C TRP A 409 -16.13 -19.59 -2.89
N PHE A 410 -17.42 -19.76 -2.64
CA PHE A 410 -18.18 -18.96 -1.67
C PHE A 410 -18.43 -19.76 -0.39
N TYR A 411 -18.39 -19.08 0.74
CA TYR A 411 -18.59 -19.65 2.07
C TYR A 411 -19.54 -18.75 2.87
N ALA A 412 -20.58 -19.33 3.46
CA ALA A 412 -21.48 -18.64 4.38
C ALA A 412 -20.94 -18.67 5.80
N LEU A 413 -20.96 -17.51 6.46
CA LEU A 413 -20.57 -17.32 7.85
C LEU A 413 -21.82 -17.37 8.75
N THR A 414 -22.13 -18.54 9.28
CA THR A 414 -23.27 -18.72 10.19
C THR A 414 -22.81 -18.75 11.65
N GLN A 415 -23.74 -18.55 12.58
CA GLN A 415 -23.46 -18.69 14.02
C GLN A 415 -23.01 -20.12 14.40
N ASN A 416 -23.39 -21.13 13.61
CA ASN A 416 -23.09 -22.54 13.86
C ASN A 416 -21.79 -23.01 13.20
N GLY A 417 -21.09 -22.13 12.47
CA GLY A 417 -19.85 -22.44 11.76
C GLY A 417 -19.85 -21.96 10.31
N VAL A 418 -18.89 -22.47 9.55
CA VAL A 418 -18.71 -22.12 8.15
C VAL A 418 -19.36 -23.18 7.26
N GLU A 419 -20.24 -22.75 6.36
CA GLU A 419 -20.83 -23.62 5.35
C GLU A 419 -20.26 -23.28 3.97
N LYS A 420 -19.83 -24.29 3.22
CA LYS A 420 -19.34 -24.12 1.85
C LYS A 420 -20.55 -24.01 0.93
N LEU A 421 -20.64 -22.89 0.20
CA LEU A 421 -21.63 -22.68 -0.85
C LEU A 421 -21.09 -23.18 -2.21
N THR A 422 -21.74 -22.81 -3.30
CA THR A 422 -21.34 -23.16 -4.66
C THR A 422 -20.04 -22.46 -5.07
N ASP A 423 -19.28 -23.09 -5.97
CA ASP A 423 -18.22 -22.43 -6.71
C ASP A 423 -18.75 -21.84 -8.03
N MET A 424 -18.13 -20.76 -8.48
CA MET A 424 -18.44 -20.10 -9.74
C MET A 424 -17.20 -20.02 -10.61
N GLU A 425 -17.38 -20.34 -11.90
CA GLU A 425 -16.37 -20.18 -12.93
C GLU A 425 -16.71 -18.97 -13.81
N TYR A 426 -15.73 -18.07 -13.92
CA TYR A 426 -15.82 -16.85 -14.73
C TYR A 426 -15.17 -17.07 -16.10
N LEU A 427 -15.58 -16.25 -17.07
CA LEU A 427 -15.10 -16.33 -18.45
C LEU A 427 -13.61 -16.00 -18.61
N GLY A 428 -13.00 -15.35 -17.61
CA GLY A 428 -11.59 -15.01 -17.60
C GLY A 428 -11.04 -14.93 -16.17
N SER A 429 -9.74 -14.70 -16.06
CA SER A 429 -9.07 -14.57 -14.75
C SER A 429 -9.61 -13.36 -13.98
N VAL A 430 -10.11 -13.61 -12.77
CA VAL A 430 -10.67 -12.59 -11.88
C VAL A 430 -9.52 -11.74 -11.34
N THR A 431 -9.58 -10.44 -11.61
CA THR A 431 -8.59 -9.48 -11.13
C THR A 431 -8.94 -8.91 -9.75
N LYS A 432 -10.24 -8.74 -9.47
CA LYS A 432 -10.75 -8.24 -8.19
C LYS A 432 -12.17 -8.74 -7.97
N MET A 433 -12.51 -9.08 -6.74
CA MET A 433 -13.85 -9.45 -6.32
C MET A 433 -14.27 -8.59 -5.13
N CYS A 434 -15.53 -8.18 -5.09
CA CYS A 434 -16.13 -7.45 -3.98
C CYS A 434 -17.45 -8.13 -3.62
N LEU A 435 -17.76 -8.19 -2.32
CA LEU A 435 -18.99 -8.79 -1.80
C LEU A 435 -19.75 -7.75 -0.98
N ASN A 436 -21.08 -7.85 -0.96
CA ASN A 436 -21.91 -7.18 0.04
C ASN A 436 -22.70 -8.23 0.84
N SER A 437 -23.92 -7.91 1.29
CA SER A 437 -24.78 -8.86 2.02
C SER A 437 -25.30 -10.00 1.16
N ASP A 438 -25.58 -9.74 -0.13
CA ASP A 438 -26.37 -10.64 -0.97
C ASP A 438 -25.75 -10.90 -2.36
N TYR A 439 -24.89 -9.99 -2.83
CA TYR A 439 -24.31 -9.97 -4.17
C TYR A 439 -22.78 -10.06 -4.14
N ALA A 440 -22.25 -10.66 -5.20
CA ALA A 440 -20.84 -10.67 -5.53
C ALA A 440 -20.61 -9.98 -6.88
N ALA A 441 -19.57 -9.14 -6.92
CA ALA A 441 -19.13 -8.46 -8.13
C ALA A 441 -17.69 -8.85 -8.47
N ALA A 442 -17.50 -9.57 -9.57
CA ALA A 442 -16.20 -10.04 -10.05
C ALA A 442 -15.76 -9.28 -11.31
N LEU A 443 -14.57 -8.70 -11.28
CA LEU A 443 -13.94 -8.02 -12.42
C LEU A 443 -12.99 -9.00 -13.13
N PHE A 444 -13.19 -9.19 -14.43
CA PHE A 444 -12.32 -9.97 -15.31
C PHE A 444 -12.31 -9.36 -16.72
N GLU A 445 -11.13 -9.31 -17.36
CA GLU A 445 -10.95 -8.84 -18.75
C GLU A 445 -11.63 -7.51 -19.13
N GLY A 446 -11.82 -6.60 -18.17
CA GLY A 446 -12.48 -5.31 -18.39
C GLY A 446 -14.01 -5.35 -18.34
N LYS A 447 -14.60 -6.44 -17.84
CA LYS A 447 -16.02 -6.61 -17.57
C LYS A 447 -16.25 -6.95 -16.09
N VAL A 448 -17.39 -6.55 -15.55
CA VAL A 448 -17.81 -6.88 -14.18
C VAL A 448 -19.05 -7.75 -14.25
N GLN A 449 -19.00 -8.94 -13.66
CA GLN A 449 -20.18 -9.78 -13.47
C GLN A 449 -20.70 -9.60 -12.05
N LEU A 450 -21.93 -9.13 -11.93
CA LEU A 450 -22.69 -9.08 -10.68
C LEU A 450 -23.59 -10.32 -10.62
N HIS A 451 -23.63 -11.01 -9.49
CA HIS A 451 -24.56 -12.11 -9.28
C HIS A 451 -24.93 -12.25 -7.79
N VAL A 452 -26.05 -12.90 -7.52
CA VAL A 452 -26.48 -13.22 -6.15
C VAL A 452 -25.60 -14.36 -5.60
N ILE A 453 -25.29 -14.32 -4.30
CA ILE A 453 -24.47 -15.34 -3.62
C ILE A 453 -25.33 -16.54 -3.19
N GLU A 454 -26.52 -16.26 -2.62
CA GLU A 454 -27.50 -17.28 -2.21
C GLU A 454 -28.79 -17.09 -3.01
N SER A 455 -29.11 -18.01 -3.92
CA SER A 455 -30.40 -18.03 -4.60
C SER A 455 -31.49 -18.43 -3.59
N LYS A 456 -32.22 -17.47 -3.06
CA LYS A 456 -33.44 -17.70 -2.27
C LYS A 456 -34.61 -17.64 -3.25
N ASP A 457 -35.20 -18.80 -3.52
CA ASP A 457 -36.41 -19.08 -4.32
C ASP A 457 -36.24 -19.46 -5.80
N GLU A 458 -36.98 -20.52 -6.21
CA GLU A 458 -37.12 -21.02 -7.59
C GLU A 458 -38.00 -20.10 -8.48
N ASP A 459 -38.54 -19.00 -7.93
CA ASP A 459 -39.50 -18.10 -8.59
C ASP A 459 -38.96 -16.67 -8.85
N ALA A 460 -37.67 -16.40 -8.58
CA ALA A 460 -37.07 -15.10 -8.88
C ALA A 460 -36.86 -14.93 -10.40
N GLN A 461 -37.21 -13.76 -10.94
CA GLN A 461 -36.97 -13.41 -12.34
C GLN A 461 -35.48 -13.64 -12.69
N GLU A 462 -35.18 -14.52 -13.65
CA GLU A 462 -33.81 -14.89 -14.10
C GLU A 462 -32.89 -13.68 -14.34
N GLU A 463 -33.44 -12.51 -14.70
CA GLU A 463 -32.69 -11.26 -14.92
C GLU A 463 -32.04 -10.67 -13.65
N ARG A 464 -32.52 -11.00 -12.44
CA ARG A 464 -31.97 -10.52 -11.17
C ARG A 464 -30.90 -11.45 -10.57
N GLU A 465 -30.68 -12.62 -11.16
CA GLU A 465 -29.69 -13.58 -10.64
C GLU A 465 -28.26 -13.21 -11.04
N THR A 466 -28.07 -12.74 -12.29
CA THR A 466 -26.76 -12.32 -12.77
C THR A 466 -26.84 -11.27 -13.88
N ARG A 467 -25.89 -10.33 -13.88
CA ARG A 467 -25.74 -9.33 -14.93
C ARG A 467 -24.29 -8.99 -15.21
N LEU A 468 -23.97 -8.87 -16.49
CA LEU A 468 -22.66 -8.46 -16.96
C LEU A 468 -22.65 -6.96 -17.28
N PHE A 469 -21.58 -6.30 -16.87
CA PHE A 469 -21.32 -4.89 -17.10
C PHE A 469 -20.01 -4.71 -17.88
N PRO A 470 -19.95 -3.81 -18.87
CA PRO A 470 -21.09 -3.09 -19.47
C PRO A 470 -22.01 -4.06 -20.25
N ALA A 471 -23.30 -3.73 -20.33
CA ALA A 471 -24.29 -4.57 -21.03
C ALA A 471 -24.20 -4.47 -22.56
N SER A 472 -23.66 -3.37 -23.09
CA SER A 472 -23.36 -3.18 -24.50
C SER A 472 -21.92 -3.60 -24.81
N ASP A 473 -21.69 -4.12 -26.01
CA ASP A 473 -20.36 -4.47 -26.56
C ASP A 473 -19.56 -3.21 -26.95
N ASP A 474 -19.82 -2.09 -26.29
CA ASP A 474 -19.08 -0.85 -26.45
C ASP A 474 -17.61 -1.11 -26.09
N LYS A 475 -16.70 -0.45 -26.81
CA LYS A 475 -15.24 -0.51 -26.58
C LYS A 475 -14.78 -0.01 -25.19
N CYS A 476 -15.71 0.21 -24.27
CA CYS A 476 -15.51 0.64 -22.89
C CYS A 476 -15.07 -0.55 -22.04
N LYS A 477 -13.85 -0.48 -21.51
CA LYS A 477 -13.32 -1.46 -20.56
C LYS A 477 -13.43 -0.92 -19.15
N ILE A 478 -14.00 -1.69 -18.23
CA ILE A 478 -14.04 -1.37 -16.81
C ILE A 478 -12.63 -1.61 -16.24
N LEU A 479 -12.05 -0.58 -15.62
CA LEU A 479 -10.71 -0.67 -15.03
C LEU A 479 -10.77 -1.01 -13.54
N CYS A 480 -11.80 -0.51 -12.85
CA CYS A 480 -11.98 -0.76 -11.43
C CYS A 480 -13.46 -0.69 -11.05
N HIS A 481 -13.82 -1.41 -9.99
CA HIS A 481 -15.15 -1.42 -9.40
C HIS A 481 -15.07 -1.50 -7.87
N ALA A 482 -16.20 -1.15 -7.27
CA ALA A 482 -16.48 -1.30 -5.85
C ALA A 482 -17.96 -1.63 -5.66
N LEU A 483 -18.26 -2.40 -4.63
CA LEU A 483 -19.61 -2.80 -4.26
C LEU A 483 -19.86 -2.30 -2.84
N THR A 484 -20.87 -1.46 -2.65
CA THR A 484 -21.35 -1.03 -1.33
C THR A 484 -22.63 -1.81 -0.98
N GLY A 485 -23.24 -1.50 0.17
CA GLY A 485 -24.52 -2.11 0.54
C GLY A 485 -25.63 -1.86 -0.49
N GLU A 486 -25.62 -0.69 -1.14
CA GLU A 486 -26.71 -0.25 -2.02
C GLU A 486 -26.29 -0.06 -3.48
N PHE A 487 -25.01 0.14 -3.76
CA PHE A 487 -24.53 0.51 -5.09
C PHE A 487 -23.42 -0.40 -5.61
N LEU A 488 -23.52 -0.79 -6.87
CA LEU A 488 -22.36 -1.17 -7.68
C LEU A 488 -21.82 0.07 -8.38
N ILE A 489 -20.56 0.41 -8.10
CA ILE A 489 -19.88 1.57 -8.66
C ILE A 489 -18.71 1.06 -9.50
N TYR A 490 -18.61 1.49 -10.75
CA TYR A 490 -17.49 1.12 -11.61
C TYR A 490 -17.01 2.29 -12.46
N ALA A 491 -15.72 2.26 -12.80
CA ALA A 491 -15.08 3.25 -13.65
C ALA A 491 -14.44 2.62 -14.89
N THR A 492 -14.50 3.35 -16.00
CA THR A 492 -14.06 2.88 -17.32
C THR A 492 -12.79 3.58 -17.80
N ASN A 493 -12.14 2.99 -18.80
CA ASN A 493 -10.99 3.57 -19.50
C ASN A 493 -11.28 4.91 -20.20
N ASN A 494 -12.55 5.26 -20.42
CA ASN A 494 -12.94 6.53 -21.03
C ASN A 494 -13.24 7.64 -19.98
N GLY A 495 -12.92 7.39 -18.71
CA GLY A 495 -13.15 8.35 -17.61
C GLY A 495 -14.58 8.37 -17.07
N LEU A 496 -15.42 7.41 -17.46
CA LEU A 496 -16.82 7.34 -17.01
C LEU A 496 -16.92 6.61 -15.67
N ILE A 497 -17.67 7.18 -14.73
CA ILE A 497 -18.07 6.55 -13.45
C ILE A 497 -19.58 6.34 -13.49
N LYS A 498 -20.03 5.12 -13.21
CA LYS A 498 -21.45 4.78 -13.16
C LYS A 498 -21.84 4.22 -11.82
N PHE A 499 -22.99 4.69 -11.32
CA PHE A 499 -23.65 4.20 -10.12
C PHE A 499 -24.86 3.38 -10.52
N PHE A 500 -24.82 2.10 -10.17
CA PHE A 500 -25.91 1.16 -10.37
C PHE A 500 -26.52 0.80 -9.02
N TYR A 501 -27.80 1.11 -8.83
CA TYR A 501 -28.51 0.87 -7.59
C TYR A 501 -29.07 -0.56 -7.57
N LEU A 502 -28.76 -1.28 -6.48
CA LEU A 502 -29.01 -2.72 -6.38
C LEU A 502 -30.45 -3.07 -6.05
N GLU A 503 -31.20 -2.20 -5.36
CA GLU A 503 -32.60 -2.47 -4.99
C GLU A 503 -33.52 -2.36 -6.22
N ASP A 504 -33.39 -1.28 -6.99
CA ASP A 504 -34.21 -1.05 -8.20
C ASP A 504 -33.59 -1.61 -9.49
N TRP A 505 -32.35 -2.12 -9.44
CA TRP A 505 -31.66 -2.69 -10.60
C TRP A 505 -31.46 -1.70 -11.78
N GLN A 506 -31.22 -0.43 -11.48
CA GLN A 506 -31.10 0.66 -12.47
C GLN A 506 -29.89 1.57 -12.25
N TYR A 507 -29.51 2.31 -13.30
CA TYR A 507 -28.50 3.37 -13.18
C TYR A 507 -29.10 4.61 -12.54
N VAL A 508 -28.41 5.16 -11.53
CA VAL A 508 -28.88 6.36 -10.80
C VAL A 508 -28.03 7.58 -11.11
N ASN A 509 -26.72 7.39 -11.32
CA ASN A 509 -25.82 8.50 -11.63
C ASN A 509 -24.72 8.11 -12.62
N GLU A 510 -24.31 9.08 -13.44
CA GLU A 510 -23.23 8.97 -14.42
C GLU A 510 -22.39 10.25 -14.39
N TYR A 511 -21.09 10.09 -14.12
CA TYR A 511 -20.13 11.18 -14.13
C TYR A 511 -19.03 10.92 -15.16
N ARG A 512 -18.62 11.96 -15.88
CA ARG A 512 -17.55 11.88 -16.87
C ARG A 512 -16.36 12.74 -16.45
N HIS A 513 -15.28 12.06 -16.08
CA HIS A 513 -14.00 12.70 -15.85
C HIS A 513 -13.25 12.94 -17.18
N SER A 514 -12.36 13.93 -17.19
CA SER A 514 -11.61 14.33 -18.39
C SER A 514 -10.54 13.32 -18.79
N VAL A 515 -10.05 12.52 -17.83
CA VAL A 515 -8.99 11.51 -17.97
C VAL A 515 -9.53 10.13 -17.58
N SER A 516 -8.88 9.06 -18.01
CA SER A 516 -9.21 7.71 -17.56
C SER A 516 -9.00 7.55 -16.04
N ILE A 517 -9.81 6.69 -15.43
CA ILE A 517 -9.80 6.49 -13.98
C ILE A 517 -9.16 5.14 -13.66
N ARG A 518 -8.09 5.17 -12.86
CA ARG A 518 -7.32 3.98 -12.53
C ARG A 518 -7.92 3.22 -11.36
N LYS A 519 -8.36 3.94 -10.31
CA LYS A 519 -8.91 3.35 -9.08
C LYS A 519 -10.01 4.21 -8.49
N ILE A 520 -10.95 3.55 -7.82
CA ILE A 520 -12.04 4.17 -7.07
C ILE A 520 -12.15 3.55 -5.68
N PHE A 521 -12.50 4.37 -4.69
CA PHE A 521 -12.67 4.00 -3.29
C PHE A 521 -13.90 4.71 -2.72
N PRO A 522 -15.08 4.08 -2.76
CA PRO A 522 -16.28 4.65 -2.13
C PRO A 522 -16.17 4.61 -0.62
N ASP A 523 -16.86 5.54 0.04
CA ASP A 523 -17.15 5.43 1.47
C ASP A 523 -18.13 4.27 1.72
N ILE A 524 -18.33 3.92 2.99
CA ILE A 524 -19.15 2.77 3.40
C ILE A 524 -20.60 2.88 2.89
N THR A 525 -21.11 4.12 2.76
CA THR A 525 -22.47 4.36 2.26
C THR A 525 -22.54 4.45 0.73
N GLY A 526 -21.42 4.70 0.04
CA GLY A 526 -21.39 4.98 -1.40
C GLY A 526 -21.85 6.39 -1.77
N THR A 527 -21.98 7.29 -0.80
CA THR A 527 -22.40 8.69 -1.03
C THR A 527 -21.22 9.62 -1.33
N THR A 528 -19.99 9.18 -1.10
CA THR A 528 -18.76 9.91 -1.45
C THR A 528 -17.74 8.92 -2.01
N LEU A 529 -16.97 9.34 -3.00
CA LEU A 529 -16.02 8.50 -3.71
C LEU A 529 -14.66 9.20 -3.79
N VAL A 530 -13.58 8.53 -3.42
CA VAL A 530 -12.25 8.98 -3.87
C VAL A 530 -11.91 8.28 -5.18
N LEU A 531 -11.49 9.05 -6.18
CA LEU A 531 -10.98 8.56 -7.45
C LEU A 531 -9.52 8.95 -7.63
N ILE A 532 -8.76 8.07 -8.29
CA ILE A 532 -7.38 8.31 -8.72
C ILE A 532 -7.35 8.20 -10.24
N ASP A 533 -6.96 9.26 -10.90
CA ASP A 533 -6.90 9.34 -12.36
C ASP A 533 -5.62 8.71 -12.93
N GLU A 534 -5.50 8.69 -14.27
CA GLU A 534 -4.30 8.20 -14.96
C GLU A 534 -3.06 9.06 -14.74
N LYS A 535 -3.25 10.36 -14.46
CA LYS A 535 -2.17 11.29 -14.11
C LYS A 535 -1.70 11.14 -12.67
N THR A 536 -2.27 10.19 -11.92
CA THR A 536 -1.98 9.91 -10.50
C THR A 536 -2.36 11.05 -9.56
N GLU A 537 -3.33 11.87 -9.96
CA GLU A 537 -3.99 12.88 -9.14
C GLU A 537 -5.21 12.27 -8.42
N GLY A 538 -5.47 12.74 -7.20
CA GLY A 538 -6.55 12.24 -6.35
C GLY A 538 -7.67 13.26 -6.20
N PHE A 539 -8.92 12.81 -6.31
CA PHE A 539 -10.09 13.68 -6.17
C PHE A 539 -11.18 13.02 -5.31
N VAL A 540 -11.90 13.81 -4.54
CA VAL A 540 -13.12 13.41 -3.84
C VAL A 540 -14.32 13.85 -4.68
N TYR A 541 -15.11 12.90 -5.14
CA TYR A 541 -16.34 13.10 -5.91
C TYR A 541 -17.57 12.89 -5.03
N CYS A 542 -18.51 13.82 -5.10
CA CYS A 542 -19.79 13.76 -4.41
C CYS A 542 -20.93 13.61 -5.44
N PRO A 543 -21.50 12.41 -5.62
CA PRO A 543 -22.55 12.15 -6.60
C PRO A 543 -23.83 12.97 -6.40
N LEU A 544 -24.14 13.38 -5.16
CA LEU A 544 -25.38 14.09 -4.82
C LEU A 544 -25.44 15.52 -5.39
N ASN A 545 -24.30 16.20 -5.49
CA ASN A 545 -24.20 17.57 -5.99
C ASN A 545 -23.32 17.70 -7.25
N ASP A 546 -22.85 16.56 -7.78
CA ASP A 546 -21.96 16.44 -8.93
C ASP A 546 -20.66 17.25 -8.81
N ASN A 547 -20.21 17.53 -7.58
CA ASN A 547 -19.00 18.30 -7.33
C ASN A 547 -17.77 17.40 -7.19
N LEU A 548 -16.63 17.90 -7.68
CA LEU A 548 -15.32 17.27 -7.59
C LEU A 548 -14.36 18.17 -6.82
N TYR A 549 -13.70 17.61 -5.80
CA TYR A 549 -12.75 18.31 -4.94
C TYR A 549 -11.36 17.69 -5.06
N GLU A 550 -10.36 18.49 -5.40
CA GLU A 550 -8.97 18.04 -5.52
C GLU A 550 -8.36 17.74 -4.13
N ILE A 551 -7.61 16.65 -4.03
CA ILE A 551 -6.90 16.29 -2.79
C ILE A 551 -5.55 17.01 -2.77
N PRO A 552 -5.29 17.90 -1.80
CA PRO A 552 -4.06 18.66 -1.76
C PRO A 552 -2.84 17.77 -1.44
N ASN A 553 -1.69 18.03 -2.06
CA ASN A 553 -0.42 17.33 -1.82
C ASN A 553 -0.50 15.80 -2.03
N PHE A 554 -1.30 15.35 -3.00
CA PHE A 554 -1.45 13.93 -3.31
C PHE A 554 -0.17 13.35 -3.95
N SER A 555 0.38 12.28 -3.36
CA SER A 555 1.59 11.63 -3.88
C SER A 555 1.27 10.67 -5.03
N PRO A 556 2.04 10.67 -6.14
CA PRO A 556 1.79 9.78 -7.28
C PRO A 556 2.02 8.29 -6.96
N THR A 557 2.69 8.00 -5.85
CA THR A 557 3.03 6.65 -5.40
C THR A 557 1.92 5.96 -4.61
N ILE A 558 0.84 6.68 -4.26
CA ILE A 558 -0.26 6.15 -3.45
C ILE A 558 -0.85 4.87 -4.06
N LYS A 559 -0.87 3.81 -3.24
CA LYS A 559 -1.33 2.48 -3.65
C LYS A 559 -2.81 2.24 -3.39
N GLY A 560 -3.35 2.83 -2.33
CA GLY A 560 -4.75 2.64 -1.95
C GLY A 560 -5.25 3.67 -0.95
N ILE A 561 -6.55 3.62 -0.70
CA ILE A 561 -7.26 4.52 0.21
C ILE A 561 -8.18 3.69 1.09
N LEU A 562 -8.25 4.05 2.37
CA LEU A 562 -9.16 3.47 3.35
C LEU A 562 -9.99 4.59 4.00
N TRP A 563 -11.31 4.43 3.96
CA TRP A 563 -12.23 5.30 4.68
C TRP A 563 -12.32 4.88 6.15
N GLU A 564 -12.54 5.85 7.02
CA GLU A 564 -12.79 5.63 8.45
C GLU A 564 -14.17 4.97 8.66
N ASN A 565 -14.18 3.87 9.42
CA ASN A 565 -15.41 3.12 9.73
C ASN A 565 -16.14 3.63 10.97
N TRP A 566 -15.49 4.48 11.77
CA TRP A 566 -16.11 5.08 12.94
C TRP A 566 -17.18 6.11 12.56
N ARG A 567 -18.41 5.94 13.07
CA ARG A 567 -19.56 6.77 12.70
C ARG A 567 -19.41 8.26 13.01
N MET A 568 -18.58 8.63 13.99
CA MET A 568 -18.36 10.02 14.36
C MET A 568 -17.40 10.75 13.41
N ASP A 569 -16.54 10.02 12.70
CA ASP A 569 -15.46 10.57 11.86
C ASP A 569 -15.79 10.42 10.36
N ARG A 570 -17.07 10.64 10.01
CA ARG A 570 -17.49 10.62 8.60
C ARG A 570 -16.73 11.69 7.82
N GLY A 571 -16.17 11.29 6.68
CA GLY A 571 -15.36 12.16 5.83
C GLY A 571 -13.85 12.04 6.07
N VAL A 572 -13.40 11.28 7.07
CA VAL A 572 -11.98 10.98 7.27
C VAL A 572 -11.56 9.78 6.41
N PHE A 573 -10.45 9.90 5.71
CA PHE A 573 -9.84 8.78 4.98
C PHE A 573 -8.32 8.86 5.00
N VAL A 574 -7.67 7.73 4.80
CA VAL A 574 -6.21 7.63 4.73
C VAL A 574 -5.80 7.14 3.36
N ALA A 575 -4.91 7.88 2.71
CA ALA A 575 -4.21 7.42 1.51
C ALA A 575 -2.84 6.88 1.89
N TYR A 576 -2.48 5.71 1.38
CA TYR A 576 -1.27 5.01 1.80
C TYR A 576 -0.36 4.64 0.63
N ASP A 577 0.94 4.68 0.91
CA ASP A 577 2.02 4.19 0.08
C ASP A 577 2.78 3.06 0.81
N ASP A 578 3.96 2.65 0.33
CA ASP A 578 4.77 1.60 0.93
C ASP A 578 5.38 1.96 2.30
N ASP A 579 5.62 3.25 2.56
CA ASP A 579 6.32 3.72 3.76
C ASP A 579 5.55 4.79 4.56
N LYS A 580 4.50 5.40 3.98
CA LYS A 580 3.78 6.53 4.56
C LYS A 580 2.26 6.42 4.38
N LEU A 581 1.57 6.96 5.38
CA LEU A 581 0.13 7.13 5.45
C LEU A 581 -0.17 8.63 5.53
N TYR A 582 -1.10 9.11 4.72
CA TYR A 582 -1.57 10.49 4.73
C TYR A 582 -3.03 10.52 5.14
N THR A 583 -3.33 11.16 6.27
CA THR A 583 -4.70 11.31 6.77
C THR A 583 -5.30 12.57 6.15
N TYR A 584 -6.42 12.41 5.46
CA TYR A 584 -7.21 13.48 4.89
C TYR A 584 -8.57 13.57 5.58
N VAL A 585 -9.12 14.78 5.63
CA VAL A 585 -10.46 15.03 6.13
C VAL A 585 -11.23 15.80 5.07
N PHE A 586 -12.38 15.25 4.67
CA PHE A 586 -13.34 15.92 3.83
C PHE A 586 -14.35 16.66 4.72
N HIS A 587 -14.17 17.97 4.82
CA HIS A 587 -15.12 18.84 5.50
C HIS A 587 -16.26 19.16 4.53
N LYS A 588 -17.39 18.46 4.67
CA LYS A 588 -18.55 18.63 3.80
C LYS A 588 -19.22 20.00 4.03
N ASP A 589 -19.45 20.35 5.28
CA ASP A 589 -20.21 21.53 5.67
C ASP A 589 -19.28 22.50 6.42
N THR A 590 -18.85 23.57 5.75
CA THR A 590 -18.11 24.67 6.37
C THR A 590 -18.63 26.01 5.86
N ILE A 591 -18.32 27.10 6.57
CA ILE A 591 -18.64 28.47 6.13
C ILE A 591 -18.07 28.76 4.73
N GLN A 592 -16.91 28.17 4.37
CA GLN A 592 -16.24 28.38 3.08
C GLN A 592 -16.67 27.38 1.99
N GLY A 593 -17.63 26.50 2.29
CA GLY A 593 -18.02 25.39 1.43
C GLY A 593 -17.21 24.12 1.69
N SER A 594 -17.49 23.06 0.91
CA SER A 594 -16.84 21.77 1.11
C SER A 594 -15.39 21.79 0.66
N LYS A 595 -14.49 21.19 1.45
CA LYS A 595 -13.05 21.14 1.14
C LYS A 595 -12.39 19.89 1.70
N VAL A 596 -11.35 19.42 1.01
CA VAL A 596 -10.44 18.38 1.49
C VAL A 596 -9.20 19.01 2.11
N ILE A 597 -8.84 18.59 3.32
CA ILE A 597 -7.63 19.03 4.02
C ILE A 597 -6.70 17.85 4.34
N LEU A 598 -5.40 18.09 4.31
CA LEU A 598 -4.40 17.16 4.81
C LEU A 598 -4.22 17.38 6.32
N ALA A 599 -4.62 16.40 7.14
CA ALA A 599 -4.52 16.48 8.60
C ALA A 599 -3.13 16.08 9.12
N GLY A 600 -2.44 15.15 8.46
CA GLY A 600 -1.10 14.74 8.86
C GLY A 600 -0.59 13.47 8.19
N GLY A 601 0.64 13.08 8.52
CA GLY A 601 1.29 11.89 8.01
C GLY A 601 1.72 10.93 9.13
N THR A 602 1.59 9.63 8.90
CA THR A 602 2.05 8.56 9.80
C THR A 602 3.00 7.63 9.04
N LYS A 603 4.06 7.14 9.68
CA LYS A 603 5.00 6.20 9.05
C LYS A 603 4.40 4.80 9.06
N LEU A 604 4.39 4.14 7.91
CA LEU A 604 3.98 2.74 7.76
C LEU A 604 5.21 1.84 7.93
N PRO A 605 5.19 0.84 8.83
CA PRO A 605 6.26 -0.14 8.94
C PRO A 605 6.40 -0.96 7.66
N PHE A 606 7.63 -1.36 7.33
CA PHE A 606 7.92 -2.08 6.09
C PHE A 606 7.01 -3.31 5.92
N SER A 607 6.49 -3.49 4.71
CA SER A 607 5.67 -4.65 4.30
C SER A 607 4.36 -4.88 5.06
N HIS A 608 3.87 -3.88 5.79
CA HIS A 608 2.54 -3.91 6.39
C HIS A 608 1.53 -3.40 5.38
N LYS A 609 0.50 -4.18 5.04
CA LYS A 609 -0.59 -3.74 4.17
C LYS A 609 -1.73 -3.22 5.04
N PRO A 610 -2.16 -1.95 4.91
CA PRO A 610 -3.35 -1.46 5.58
C PRO A 610 -4.62 -2.19 5.10
N VAL A 611 -5.50 -2.54 6.03
CA VAL A 611 -6.70 -3.34 5.75
C VAL A 611 -7.97 -2.67 6.29
N LEU A 612 -7.98 -2.27 7.57
CA LEU A 612 -9.11 -1.60 8.21
C LEU A 612 -8.65 -0.33 8.91
N LEU A 613 -9.44 0.75 8.79
CA LEU A 613 -9.30 1.94 9.63
C LEU A 613 -10.56 2.07 10.50
N HIS A 614 -10.35 2.09 11.83
CA HIS A 614 -11.43 2.24 12.81
C HIS A 614 -10.99 3.09 14.01
N ASN A 615 -11.66 4.22 14.23
CA ASN A 615 -11.43 5.15 15.34
C ASN A 615 -9.96 5.57 15.45
N GLY A 616 -9.28 5.83 14.33
CA GLY A 616 -7.87 6.20 14.31
C GLY A 616 -6.88 5.04 14.47
N ASP A 617 -7.34 3.82 14.72
CA ASP A 617 -6.52 2.61 14.69
C ASP A 617 -6.55 1.97 13.31
N LEU A 618 -5.37 1.84 12.71
CA LEU A 618 -5.15 1.20 11.43
C LEU A 618 -4.71 -0.25 11.64
N ILE A 619 -5.56 -1.19 11.27
CA ILE A 619 -5.24 -2.61 11.28
C ILE A 619 -4.54 -2.97 9.98
N CYS A 620 -3.32 -3.47 10.10
CA CYS A 620 -2.47 -3.87 8.99
C CYS A 620 -2.20 -5.37 9.01
N GLN A 621 -2.22 -6.00 7.85
CA GLN A 621 -1.77 -7.38 7.68
C GLN A 621 -0.26 -7.41 7.44
N THR A 622 0.42 -8.24 8.22
CA THR A 622 1.86 -8.50 8.09
C THR A 622 2.12 -9.67 7.13
N GLN A 623 3.33 -9.76 6.57
CA GLN A 623 3.77 -10.93 5.80
C GLN A 623 3.78 -12.25 6.59
N SER A 624 3.65 -12.18 7.91
CA SER A 624 3.52 -13.35 8.79
C SER A 624 2.11 -13.91 8.87
N GLY A 625 1.12 -13.27 8.23
CA GLY A 625 -0.29 -13.62 8.33
C GLY A 625 -0.98 -13.08 9.60
N LYS A 626 -0.28 -12.31 10.43
CA LYS A 626 -0.85 -11.67 11.63
C LYS A 626 -1.34 -10.26 11.34
N LEU A 627 -2.36 -9.84 12.08
CA LEU A 627 -2.81 -8.45 12.14
C LEU A 627 -1.99 -7.68 13.18
N ASN A 628 -1.64 -6.44 12.85
CA ASN A 628 -0.97 -5.49 13.74
C ASN A 628 -1.74 -4.17 13.73
N ASN A 629 -1.89 -3.53 14.89
CA ASN A 629 -2.61 -2.28 15.02
C ASN A 629 -1.62 -1.12 15.11
N ILE A 630 -1.84 -0.09 14.31
CA ILE A 630 -1.03 1.12 14.27
C ILE A 630 -1.97 2.30 14.53
N CYS A 631 -1.77 3.01 15.64
CA CYS A 631 -2.50 4.25 15.88
C CYS A 631 -1.97 5.35 14.94
N LEU A 632 -2.86 6.05 14.26
CA LEU A 632 -2.49 7.16 13.40
C LEU A 632 -1.92 8.32 14.23
N GLY A 633 -0.85 8.95 13.74
CA GLY A 633 -0.23 10.10 14.41
C GLY A 633 -1.16 11.31 14.56
N THR A 634 -2.25 11.37 13.78
CA THR A 634 -3.32 12.38 13.89
C THR A 634 -4.31 12.11 15.01
N HIS A 635 -4.36 10.90 15.56
CA HIS A 635 -5.31 10.48 16.61
C HIS A 635 -4.63 10.34 17.98
N SER A 636 -3.53 11.07 18.19
CA SER A 636 -2.73 10.99 19.43
C SER A 636 -3.56 11.27 20.70
N PHE A 637 -4.65 12.03 20.58
CA PHE A 637 -5.57 12.36 21.66
C PHE A 637 -6.38 11.17 22.20
N LEU A 638 -6.43 10.04 21.51
CA LEU A 638 -7.04 8.80 22.01
C LEU A 638 -6.11 7.98 22.91
N GLY A 639 -4.82 8.33 22.94
CA GLY A 639 -3.83 7.70 23.80
C GLY A 639 -3.96 8.09 25.26
N ASN A 640 -2.94 7.75 26.06
CA ASN A 640 -2.96 8.03 27.50
C ASN A 640 -2.71 9.52 27.78
N ILE A 641 -3.80 10.29 27.95
CA ILE A 641 -3.78 11.74 28.16
C ILE A 641 -3.24 12.14 29.56
N GLY A 642 -3.08 11.17 30.48
CA GLY A 642 -2.73 11.42 31.88
C GLY A 642 -1.33 12.03 32.12
N ASP A 643 -0.34 11.66 31.29
CA ASP A 643 1.07 12.05 31.46
C ASP A 643 1.53 13.14 30.47
N ALA A 644 0.61 13.66 29.63
CA ALA A 644 0.94 14.58 28.55
C ALA A 644 1.20 16.01 29.07
N GLY A 645 2.29 16.63 28.60
CA GLY A 645 2.60 18.03 28.91
C GLY A 645 1.67 19.03 28.21
N ALA A 646 1.62 20.28 28.68
CA ALA A 646 0.72 21.31 28.13
C ALA A 646 0.90 21.56 26.61
N ASN A 647 2.13 21.51 26.10
CA ASN A 647 2.38 21.68 24.66
C ASN A 647 1.89 20.49 23.83
N GLU A 648 1.91 19.28 24.39
CA GLU A 648 1.42 18.08 23.73
C GLU A 648 -0.11 18.07 23.70
N LEU A 649 -0.75 18.45 24.81
CA LEU A 649 -2.20 18.65 24.89
C LEU A 649 -2.70 19.71 23.88
N LYS A 650 -1.94 20.80 23.65
CA LYS A 650 -2.28 21.78 22.61
C LYS A 650 -2.20 21.20 21.20
N LYS A 651 -1.22 20.34 20.91
CA LYS A 651 -1.14 19.62 19.63
C LYS A 651 -2.28 18.61 19.46
N MET A 652 -2.63 17.90 20.54
CA MET A 652 -3.77 16.99 20.57
C MET A 652 -5.09 17.74 20.32
N LEU A 653 -5.24 18.94 20.89
CA LEU A 653 -6.40 19.79 20.66
C LEU A 653 -6.50 20.22 19.19
N THR A 654 -5.43 20.72 18.58
CA THR A 654 -5.48 21.12 17.16
C THR A 654 -5.80 19.93 16.24
N GLN A 655 -5.28 18.73 16.54
CA GLN A 655 -5.63 17.50 15.83
C GLN A 655 -7.12 17.14 15.98
N ALA A 656 -7.65 17.14 17.20
CA ALA A 656 -9.05 16.81 17.46
C ALA A 656 -10.02 17.81 16.79
N LEU A 657 -9.67 19.10 16.78
CA LEU A 657 -10.43 20.14 16.08
C LEU A 657 -10.44 19.91 14.57
N MET A 658 -9.30 19.57 13.96
CA MET A 658 -9.22 19.27 12.52
C MET A 658 -10.07 18.05 12.12
N LEU A 659 -10.14 17.03 12.99
CA LEU A 659 -10.94 15.82 12.80
C LEU A 659 -12.42 15.98 13.18
N ARG A 660 -12.84 17.19 13.58
CA ARG A 660 -14.23 17.49 14.02
C ARG A 660 -14.65 16.71 15.28
N ARG A 661 -13.70 16.29 16.11
CA ARG A 661 -13.97 15.62 17.39
C ARG A 661 -14.16 16.62 18.52
N PHE A 662 -15.31 17.31 18.50
CA PHE A 662 -15.60 18.38 19.46
C PHE A 662 -15.77 17.88 20.90
N SER A 663 -16.28 16.66 21.10
CA SER A 663 -16.37 16.04 22.42
C SER A 663 -15.01 15.84 23.07
N ASP A 664 -14.05 15.33 22.31
CA ASP A 664 -12.68 15.07 22.78
C ASP A 664 -11.94 16.40 23.00
N SER A 665 -12.16 17.35 22.08
CA SER A 665 -11.63 18.72 22.19
C SER A 665 -12.12 19.44 23.45
N TRP A 666 -13.37 19.23 23.87
CA TRP A 666 -13.92 19.77 25.11
C TRP A 666 -13.18 19.27 26.35
N GLU A 667 -12.92 17.96 26.43
CA GLU A 667 -12.19 17.36 27.55
C GLU A 667 -10.73 17.85 27.59
N LEU A 668 -10.09 18.02 26.44
CA LEU A 668 -8.76 18.63 26.33
C LEU A 668 -8.75 20.09 26.80
N CYS A 669 -9.72 20.90 26.39
CA CYS A 669 -9.86 22.29 26.82
C CYS A 669 -10.08 22.40 28.34
N LYS A 670 -10.87 21.49 28.93
CA LYS A 670 -11.10 21.43 30.38
C LYS A 670 -9.82 21.15 31.15
N ARG A 671 -8.93 20.30 30.62
CA ARG A 671 -7.63 19.98 31.24
C ARG A 671 -6.62 21.11 31.08
N LEU A 672 -6.56 21.73 29.91
CA LEU A 672 -5.69 22.88 29.66
C LEU A 672 -6.11 24.11 30.47
N ASN A 673 -7.41 24.29 30.71
CA ASN A 673 -7.99 25.35 31.55
C ASN A 673 -7.53 26.78 31.19
N GLU A 674 -7.31 27.06 29.90
CA GLU A 674 -6.98 28.39 29.38
C GLU A 674 -8.11 28.88 28.46
N GLN A 675 -8.49 30.16 28.60
CA GLN A 675 -9.54 30.77 27.79
C GLN A 675 -9.24 30.77 26.28
N ILE A 676 -7.96 30.81 25.89
CA ILE A 676 -7.52 30.81 24.49
C ILE A 676 -7.97 29.53 23.78
N ASN A 677 -7.80 28.38 24.43
CA ASN A 677 -8.14 27.07 23.87
C ASN A 677 -9.67 26.91 23.73
N TRP A 678 -10.44 27.43 24.69
CA TRP A 678 -11.90 27.49 24.59
C TRP A 678 -12.36 28.37 23.43
N ASN A 679 -11.73 29.53 23.22
CA ASN A 679 -12.02 30.40 22.07
C ASN A 679 -11.67 29.73 20.74
N GLU A 680 -10.59 28.94 20.68
CA GLU A 680 -10.21 28.16 19.49
C GLU A 680 -11.26 27.09 19.16
N LEU A 681 -11.71 26.33 20.18
CA LEU A 681 -12.81 25.38 20.05
C LEU A 681 -14.11 26.07 19.57
N ALA A 682 -14.43 27.23 20.12
CA ALA A 682 -15.62 28.00 19.72
C ALA A 682 -15.56 28.43 18.25
N ARG A 683 -14.41 28.95 17.80
CA ARG A 683 -14.19 29.34 16.40
C ARG A 683 -14.28 28.14 15.45
N ALA A 684 -13.71 27.00 15.83
CA ALA A 684 -13.82 25.77 15.04
C ALA A 684 -15.28 25.30 14.91
N CYS A 685 -16.07 25.39 15.98
CA CYS A 685 -17.50 25.04 15.92
C CYS A 685 -18.28 25.96 14.96
N LEU A 686 -18.00 27.28 14.99
CA LEU A 686 -18.59 28.21 14.03
C LEU A 686 -18.20 27.85 12.59
N HIS A 687 -16.91 27.61 12.35
CA HIS A 687 -16.38 27.27 11.03
C HIS A 687 -17.02 26.00 10.43
N HIS A 688 -17.28 25.00 11.27
CA HIS A 688 -17.95 23.75 10.89
C HIS A 688 -19.48 23.79 11.00
N MET A 689 -20.05 24.98 11.24
CA MET A 689 -21.49 25.20 11.37
C MET A 689 -22.19 24.35 12.46
N GLU A 690 -21.44 23.98 13.51
CA GLU A 690 -21.96 23.27 14.68
C GLU A 690 -22.55 24.25 15.71
N VAL A 691 -23.69 24.85 15.37
CA VAL A 691 -24.33 25.91 16.15
C VAL A 691 -24.66 25.46 17.58
N GLU A 692 -25.23 24.26 17.75
CA GLU A 692 -25.57 23.71 19.08
C GLU A 692 -24.35 23.58 19.99
N PHE A 693 -23.24 23.08 19.44
CA PHE A 693 -22.02 22.88 20.22
C PHE A 693 -21.36 24.23 20.50
N ALA A 694 -21.34 25.15 19.53
CA ALA A 694 -20.85 26.51 19.71
C ALA A 694 -21.59 27.24 20.85
N ILE A 695 -22.93 27.13 20.93
CA ILE A 695 -23.72 27.72 22.03
C ILE A 695 -23.23 27.18 23.38
N ARG A 696 -23.00 25.87 23.51
CA ARG A 696 -22.49 25.26 24.76
C ARG A 696 -21.12 25.81 25.14
N VAL A 697 -20.22 25.94 24.15
CA VAL A 697 -18.87 26.45 24.36
C VAL A 697 -18.88 27.93 24.76
N TYR A 698 -19.68 28.77 24.10
CA TYR A 698 -19.79 30.19 24.45
C TYR A 698 -20.46 30.43 25.81
N ARG A 699 -21.40 29.56 26.22
CA ARG A 699 -21.95 29.56 27.58
C ARG A 699 -20.86 29.29 28.63
N THR A 700 -19.94 28.35 28.37
CA THR A 700 -18.82 28.09 29.30
C THR A 700 -17.77 29.20 29.31
N ILE A 701 -17.53 29.85 28.18
CA ILE A 701 -16.65 31.03 28.06
C ILE A 701 -17.23 32.25 28.79
N GLY A 702 -18.56 32.31 28.95
CA GLY A 702 -19.29 33.43 29.55
C GLY A 702 -19.67 34.54 28.57
N ASN A 703 -19.66 34.27 27.25
CA ASN A 703 -20.02 35.25 26.22
C ASN A 703 -21.54 35.22 25.95
N VAL A 704 -22.31 35.94 26.77
CA VAL A 704 -23.78 35.98 26.68
C VAL A 704 -24.27 36.54 25.35
N GLY A 705 -23.58 37.56 24.81
CA GLY A 705 -23.96 38.18 23.53
C GLY A 705 -23.94 37.18 22.38
N MET A 706 -22.86 36.41 22.25
CA MET A 706 -22.76 35.36 21.23
C MET A 706 -23.80 34.26 21.40
N VAL A 707 -24.11 33.88 22.64
CA VAL A 707 -25.14 32.85 22.92
C VAL A 707 -26.51 33.31 22.42
N MET A 708 -26.90 34.56 22.73
CA MET A 708 -28.18 35.11 22.27
C MET A 708 -28.25 35.18 20.74
N SER A 709 -27.17 35.62 20.09
CA SER A 709 -27.12 35.71 18.63
C SER A 709 -27.17 34.33 17.95
N LEU A 710 -26.49 33.32 18.49
CA LEU A 710 -26.52 31.96 17.96
C LEU A 710 -27.88 31.28 18.19
N GLU A 711 -28.56 31.57 19.30
CA GLU A 711 -29.91 31.06 19.57
C GLU A 711 -30.94 31.58 18.57
N GLN A 712 -30.77 32.82 18.07
CA GLN A 712 -31.66 33.40 17.05
C GLN A 712 -31.55 32.69 15.69
N ILE A 713 -30.37 32.19 15.32
CA ILE A 713 -30.11 31.59 14.01
C ILE A 713 -30.20 30.06 13.99
N LYS A 714 -30.34 29.42 15.15
CA LYS A 714 -30.40 27.96 15.32
C LYS A 714 -31.46 27.27 14.44
N GLY A 715 -32.56 27.95 14.12
CA GLY A 715 -33.66 27.41 13.31
C GLY A 715 -33.55 27.63 11.80
N ILE A 716 -32.46 28.20 11.30
CA ILE A 716 -32.30 28.49 9.86
C ILE A 716 -31.90 27.23 9.10
N GLU A 717 -32.74 26.81 8.15
CA GLU A 717 -32.48 25.64 7.28
C GLU A 717 -31.66 25.98 6.02
N ASP A 718 -31.72 27.24 5.56
CA ASP A 718 -30.94 27.70 4.42
C ASP A 718 -29.44 27.74 4.77
N HIS A 719 -28.67 26.84 4.14
CA HIS A 719 -27.24 26.68 4.34
C HIS A 719 -26.46 27.99 4.10
N ASN A 720 -26.73 28.70 3.01
CA ASN A 720 -25.98 29.91 2.66
C ASN A 720 -26.32 31.06 3.62
N LEU A 721 -27.59 31.15 4.04
CA LEU A 721 -28.01 32.14 5.03
C LEU A 721 -27.37 31.88 6.40
N LEU A 722 -27.39 30.63 6.85
CA LEU A 722 -26.77 30.22 8.11
C LEU A 722 -25.26 30.46 8.08
N ALA A 723 -24.58 30.02 7.01
CA ALA A 723 -23.16 30.25 6.81
C ALA A 723 -22.82 31.75 6.79
N GLY A 724 -23.66 32.59 6.16
CA GLY A 724 -23.51 34.05 6.16
C GLY A 724 -23.54 34.66 7.56
N HIS A 725 -24.50 34.26 8.40
CA HIS A 725 -24.56 34.70 9.80
C HIS A 725 -23.35 34.22 10.62
N LEU A 726 -22.92 32.98 10.43
CA LEU A 726 -21.76 32.42 11.13
C LEU A 726 -20.45 33.09 10.67
N ALA A 727 -20.30 33.39 9.39
CA ALA A 727 -19.17 34.16 8.84
C ALA A 727 -19.09 35.55 9.47
N MET A 728 -20.25 36.23 9.59
CA MET A 728 -20.36 37.53 10.22
C MET A 728 -19.94 37.47 11.70
N PHE A 729 -20.35 36.43 12.45
CA PHE A 729 -19.93 36.22 13.83
C PHE A 729 -18.44 35.87 13.97
N ALA A 730 -17.86 35.21 12.97
CA ALA A 730 -16.43 34.95 12.91
C ALA A 730 -15.60 36.19 12.51
N GLY A 731 -16.26 37.28 12.06
CA GLY A 731 -15.64 38.53 11.62
C GLY A 731 -15.23 38.57 10.15
N ASP A 732 -15.61 37.57 9.34
CA ASP A 732 -15.33 37.53 7.90
C ASP A 732 -16.48 38.14 7.08
N PHE A 733 -16.53 39.47 7.07
CA PHE A 733 -17.65 40.21 6.48
C PHE A 733 -17.72 40.15 4.95
N ASN A 734 -16.62 39.83 4.27
CA ASN A 734 -16.63 39.68 2.82
C ASN A 734 -17.26 38.35 2.43
N LEU A 735 -16.82 37.27 3.07
CA LEU A 735 -17.43 35.95 2.90
C LEU A 735 -18.92 35.97 3.30
N ALA A 736 -19.26 36.63 4.42
CA ALA A 736 -20.65 36.79 4.85
C ALA A 736 -21.50 37.50 3.78
N GLN A 737 -20.98 38.56 3.18
CA GLN A 737 -21.69 39.28 2.10
C GLN A 737 -21.98 38.36 0.91
N ASP A 738 -20.97 37.63 0.44
CA ASP A 738 -21.13 36.76 -0.73
C ASP A 738 -22.10 35.61 -0.46
N LEU A 739 -22.06 35.04 0.76
CA LEU A 739 -22.99 34.00 1.21
C LEU A 739 -24.42 34.51 1.32
N TYR A 740 -24.64 35.70 1.89
CA TYR A 740 -25.98 36.32 1.93
C TYR A 740 -26.50 36.61 0.52
N LEU A 741 -25.65 37.09 -0.39
CA LEU A 741 -26.06 37.33 -1.79
C LEU A 741 -26.48 36.04 -2.51
N ALA A 742 -25.90 34.89 -2.12
CA ALA A 742 -26.23 33.57 -2.63
C ALA A 742 -27.35 32.85 -1.85
N SER A 743 -27.90 33.47 -0.81
CA SER A 743 -28.94 32.88 0.04
C SER A 743 -30.35 33.32 -0.36
N SER A 744 -31.36 32.80 0.35
CA SER A 744 -32.76 33.21 0.23
C SER A 744 -33.00 34.69 0.60
N SER A 745 -32.09 35.34 1.33
CA SER A 745 -32.24 36.72 1.79
C SER A 745 -31.01 37.63 1.52
N PRO A 746 -30.79 38.02 0.25
CA PRO A 746 -29.71 38.94 -0.13
C PRO A 746 -29.72 40.30 0.57
N ALA A 747 -30.88 40.74 1.08
CA ALA A 747 -31.02 41.97 1.84
C ALA A 747 -30.20 41.98 3.14
N ALA A 748 -29.95 40.81 3.75
CA ALA A 748 -29.14 40.70 4.95
C ALA A 748 -27.70 41.20 4.74
N ALA A 749 -27.16 41.07 3.52
CA ALA A 749 -25.85 41.64 3.16
C ALA A 749 -25.83 43.16 3.28
N LEU A 750 -26.90 43.82 2.84
CA LEU A 750 -27.02 45.27 2.88
C LEU A 750 -27.16 45.76 4.33
N GLU A 751 -28.02 45.11 5.11
CA GLU A 751 -28.23 45.41 6.53
C GLU A 751 -26.93 45.26 7.31
N MET A 752 -26.21 44.14 7.15
CA MET A 752 -24.91 43.92 7.76
C MET A 752 -23.92 45.05 7.43
N ARG A 753 -23.78 45.43 6.14
CA ARG A 753 -22.83 46.49 5.75
C ARG A 753 -23.21 47.87 6.27
N ARG A 754 -24.50 48.16 6.38
CA ARG A 754 -25.00 49.39 7.00
C ARG A 754 -24.68 49.41 8.50
N ASP A 755 -24.95 48.32 9.20
CA ASP A 755 -24.74 48.20 10.65
C ASP A 755 -23.24 48.26 11.01
N LEU A 756 -22.36 47.75 10.14
CA LEU A 756 -20.90 47.91 10.23
C LEU A 756 -20.38 49.29 9.81
N GLN A 757 -21.26 50.21 9.38
CA GLN A 757 -20.91 51.54 8.86
C GLN A 757 -19.98 51.51 7.62
N HIS A 758 -20.04 50.43 6.84
CA HIS A 758 -19.31 50.32 5.56
C HIS A 758 -20.13 50.95 4.42
N TRP A 759 -20.30 52.27 4.48
CA TRP A 759 -21.26 53.02 3.66
C TRP A 759 -21.07 52.90 2.16
N ASP A 760 -19.84 52.91 1.66
CA ASP A 760 -19.59 52.78 0.22
C ASP A 760 -20.05 51.41 -0.32
N SER A 761 -19.73 50.33 0.39
CA SER A 761 -20.18 48.98 0.08
C SER A 761 -21.70 48.85 0.22
N ALA A 762 -22.28 49.43 1.28
CA ALA A 762 -23.73 49.45 1.49
C ALA A 762 -24.46 50.19 0.35
N LEU A 763 -23.95 51.34 -0.11
CA LEU A 763 -24.52 52.09 -1.24
C LEU A 763 -24.39 51.32 -2.56
N GLN A 764 -23.28 50.60 -2.78
CA GLN A 764 -23.13 49.74 -3.96
C GLN A 764 -24.12 48.57 -3.96
N LEU A 765 -24.31 47.93 -2.80
CA LEU A 765 -25.30 46.86 -2.63
C LEU A 765 -26.73 47.39 -2.77
N ALA A 766 -27.05 48.55 -2.16
CA ALA A 766 -28.36 49.18 -2.24
C ALA A 766 -28.75 49.52 -3.69
N LYS A 767 -27.81 49.98 -4.52
CA LYS A 767 -28.05 50.22 -5.96
C LYS A 767 -28.53 48.97 -6.70
N ARG A 768 -28.08 47.78 -6.31
CA ARG A 768 -28.48 46.51 -6.95
C ARG A 768 -29.70 45.88 -6.30
N LEU A 769 -29.78 45.89 -4.98
CA LEU A 769 -30.77 45.12 -4.20
C LEU A 769 -31.98 45.94 -3.75
N ALA A 770 -31.77 47.19 -3.35
CA ALA A 770 -32.81 48.04 -2.74
C ALA A 770 -32.59 49.54 -3.07
N PRO A 771 -32.89 49.98 -4.32
CA PRO A 771 -32.62 51.36 -4.74
C PRO A 771 -33.38 52.41 -3.91
N ASN A 772 -34.54 52.03 -3.35
CA ASN A 772 -35.34 52.85 -2.46
C ASN A 772 -34.65 53.20 -1.12
N GLN A 773 -33.70 52.36 -0.66
CA GLN A 773 -32.97 52.61 0.59
C GLN A 773 -31.75 53.52 0.41
N ILE A 774 -31.34 53.83 -0.83
CA ILE A 774 -30.16 54.68 -1.11
C ILE A 774 -30.28 56.06 -0.47
N SER A 775 -31.48 56.65 -0.48
CA SER A 775 -31.72 57.99 0.09
C SER A 775 -31.50 58.00 1.60
N PHE A 776 -32.00 56.97 2.28
CA PHE A 776 -31.83 56.79 3.73
C PHE A 776 -30.37 56.52 4.10
N ILE A 777 -29.72 55.58 3.42
CA ILE A 777 -28.31 55.22 3.68
C ILE A 777 -27.38 56.41 3.39
N SER A 778 -27.63 57.18 2.33
CA SER A 778 -26.85 58.38 2.01
C SER A 778 -26.99 59.47 3.07
N LYS A 779 -28.16 59.60 3.71
CA LYS A 779 -28.39 60.52 4.82
C LYS A 779 -27.62 60.11 6.06
N GLU A 780 -27.66 58.84 6.45
CA GLU A 780 -26.90 58.34 7.61
C GLU A 780 -25.39 58.46 7.39
N TYR A 781 -24.92 58.16 6.17
CA TYR A 781 -23.51 58.36 5.82
C TYR A 781 -23.09 59.83 5.92
N ALA A 782 -23.92 60.76 5.43
CA ALA A 782 -23.67 62.19 5.53
C ALA A 782 -23.59 62.67 7.00
N MET A 783 -24.49 62.19 7.86
CA MET A 783 -24.47 62.50 9.30
C MET A 783 -23.17 62.02 9.96
N GLN A 784 -22.67 60.84 9.60
CA GLN A 784 -21.39 60.35 10.11
C GLN A 784 -20.20 61.19 9.62
N LEU A 785 -20.18 61.55 8.34
CA LEU A 785 -19.13 62.41 7.77
C LEU A 785 -19.09 63.79 8.45
N GLU A 786 -20.28 64.36 8.71
CA GLU A 786 -20.45 65.60 9.47
C GLU A 786 -19.89 65.49 10.88
N PHE A 787 -20.18 64.39 11.59
CA PHE A 787 -19.63 64.12 12.91
C PHE A 787 -18.09 63.99 12.89
N THR A 788 -17.52 63.41 11.84
CA THR A 788 -16.06 63.31 11.66
C THR A 788 -15.39 64.62 11.18
N GLY A 789 -16.17 65.66 10.85
CA GLY A 789 -15.69 66.97 10.43
C GLY A 789 -15.45 67.13 8.91
N ASP A 790 -15.86 66.16 8.09
CA ASP A 790 -15.77 66.23 6.63
C ASP A 790 -17.07 66.78 6.00
N TYR A 791 -17.28 68.08 6.21
CA TYR A 791 -18.50 68.77 5.78
C TYR A 791 -18.69 68.82 4.25
N VAL A 792 -17.61 68.75 3.48
CA VAL A 792 -17.66 68.85 2.01
C VAL A 792 -18.25 67.57 1.42
N ASN A 793 -17.76 66.41 1.86
CA ASN A 793 -18.31 65.13 1.42
C ASN A 793 -19.69 64.88 2.03
N ALA A 794 -19.94 65.29 3.28
CA ALA A 794 -21.26 65.20 3.91
C ALA A 794 -22.35 65.91 3.08
N LEU A 795 -22.08 67.14 2.61
CA LEU A 795 -23.02 67.90 1.77
C LEU A 795 -23.37 67.14 0.47
N ALA A 796 -22.37 66.59 -0.21
CA ALA A 796 -22.58 65.83 -1.45
C ALA A 796 -23.44 64.57 -1.24
N HIS A 797 -23.36 63.94 -0.06
CA HIS A 797 -24.19 62.79 0.29
C HIS A 797 -25.61 63.20 0.75
N TYR A 798 -25.78 64.33 1.44
CA TYR A 798 -27.11 64.90 1.73
C TYR A 798 -27.87 65.25 0.46
N GLU A 799 -27.20 65.87 -0.52
CA GLU A 799 -27.81 66.20 -1.82
C GLU A 799 -28.28 64.93 -2.55
N LYS A 800 -27.47 63.87 -2.56
CA LYS A 800 -27.86 62.56 -3.10
C LYS A 800 -29.06 61.97 -2.35
N GLY A 801 -29.10 62.12 -1.03
CA GLY A 801 -30.21 61.67 -0.18
C GLY A 801 -31.55 62.35 -0.49
N ILE A 802 -31.52 63.60 -0.98
CA ILE A 802 -32.72 64.40 -1.30
C ILE A 802 -33.32 64.02 -2.68
N THR A 803 -32.52 63.45 -3.59
CA THR A 803 -32.93 63.19 -4.98
C THR A 803 -33.83 61.95 -5.16
N GLY A 804 -34.03 61.11 -4.15
CA GLY A 804 -34.95 59.97 -4.18
C GLY A 804 -36.33 60.30 -3.59
N ASP A 805 -37.36 60.28 -4.44
CA ASP A 805 -38.81 60.29 -4.15
C ASP A 805 -39.44 61.38 -3.26
N ASN A 806 -38.67 62.29 -2.65
CA ASN A 806 -39.22 63.33 -1.76
C ASN A 806 -39.55 64.67 -2.42
N LYS A 807 -39.74 64.72 -3.76
CA LYS A 807 -40.23 65.96 -4.41
C LYS A 807 -41.70 66.29 -4.13
N VAL A 808 -42.45 65.43 -3.41
CA VAL A 808 -43.90 65.63 -3.23
C VAL A 808 -44.32 66.00 -1.79
N ARG A 809 -43.44 65.98 -0.78
CA ARG A 809 -43.90 66.21 0.62
C ARG A 809 -43.13 67.18 1.52
N SER A 810 -42.03 67.80 1.09
CA SER A 810 -41.25 68.67 1.99
C SER A 810 -40.99 70.08 1.45
N ASN A 811 -42.03 70.76 0.94
CA ASN A 811 -41.94 72.20 0.68
C ASN A 811 -42.20 73.08 1.92
N GLU A 812 -42.51 72.49 3.09
CA GLU A 812 -42.82 73.28 4.31
C GLU A 812 -41.74 73.25 5.40
N SER A 813 -40.70 72.42 5.28
CA SER A 813 -39.66 72.28 6.33
C SER A 813 -38.25 72.71 5.91
N ILE A 814 -38.07 73.19 4.67
CA ILE A 814 -36.75 73.59 4.13
C ILE A 814 -36.32 75.00 4.58
N THR A 815 -37.23 75.83 5.10
CA THR A 815 -36.90 77.20 5.53
C THR A 815 -36.31 77.30 6.94
N THR A 816 -36.42 76.26 7.78
CA THR A 816 -36.06 76.39 9.21
C THR A 816 -34.66 75.86 9.55
N ILE A 817 -34.14 74.88 8.81
CA ILE A 817 -32.82 74.27 9.11
C ILE A 817 -31.68 75.02 8.40
N ALA A 818 -31.94 75.62 7.23
CA ALA A 818 -30.94 76.39 6.48
C ALA A 818 -30.55 77.73 7.16
N VAL A 819 -31.35 78.24 8.08
CA VAL A 819 -31.07 79.52 8.76
C VAL A 819 -30.12 79.34 9.96
N TYR A 820 -30.07 78.16 10.60
CA TYR A 820 -29.22 77.96 11.78
C TYR A 820 -27.75 77.69 11.43
N GLY A 821 -27.45 77.03 10.31
CA GLY A 821 -26.06 76.76 9.88
C GLY A 821 -25.33 77.98 9.28
N ILE A 822 -26.06 78.92 8.68
CA ILE A 822 -25.46 80.10 8.01
C ILE A 822 -25.09 81.21 9.02
N ILE A 823 -25.70 81.24 10.21
CA ILE A 823 -25.42 82.27 11.22
C ILE A 823 -24.12 81.97 12.02
N GLN A 824 -23.66 80.72 12.10
CA GLN A 824 -22.43 80.38 12.83
C GLN A 824 -21.12 80.63 12.05
N LEU A 825 -21.17 80.71 10.72
CA LEU A 825 -19.98 80.95 9.89
C LEU A 825 -19.65 82.45 9.70
N ALA A 826 -20.59 83.37 9.97
CA ALA A 826 -20.39 84.81 9.80
C ALA A 826 -19.90 85.55 11.07
N GLY A 827 -19.92 84.91 12.24
CA GLY A 827 -19.60 85.55 13.54
C GLY A 827 -18.14 85.45 14.01
N ALA A 828 -17.28 84.66 13.37
CA ALA A 828 -15.94 84.35 13.88
C ALA A 828 -14.80 85.18 13.26
N LYS A 829 -15.07 86.45 12.92
CA LYS A 829 -14.04 87.45 12.60
C LYS A 829 -14.30 88.73 13.37
N ASN A 830 -14.10 88.73 14.68
CA ASN A 830 -13.58 89.89 15.42
C ASN A 830 -13.30 89.58 16.90
N THR A 831 -12.14 90.08 17.34
CA THR A 831 -11.76 90.52 18.70
C THR A 831 -11.49 89.51 19.83
N GLN A 832 -10.19 89.37 20.13
CA GLN A 832 -9.47 89.56 21.41
C GLN A 832 -9.93 88.90 22.72
N GLN A 833 -8.96 88.20 23.33
CA GLN A 833 -8.61 88.06 24.76
C GLN A 833 -9.70 88.30 25.82
N TYR A 834 -10.00 87.27 26.63
CA TYR A 834 -9.86 87.33 28.10
C TYR A 834 -9.82 85.90 28.69
N ASN A 835 -8.88 85.70 29.61
CA ASN A 835 -8.77 84.58 30.54
C ASN A 835 -9.94 84.60 31.53
N LEU A 836 -10.47 83.43 31.95
CA LEU A 836 -10.75 83.05 33.35
C LEU A 836 -11.62 81.78 33.45
N GLY A 837 -11.03 80.72 34.01
CA GLY A 837 -11.57 79.96 35.15
C GLY A 837 -12.74 78.99 34.93
N TRP A 838 -12.44 77.69 34.90
CA TRP A 838 -13.34 76.64 35.40
C TRP A 838 -12.53 75.57 36.14
N PRO A 839 -12.79 75.30 37.43
CA PRO A 839 -12.42 74.05 38.07
C PRO A 839 -13.59 73.05 38.01
N VAL A 840 -13.27 71.85 37.51
CA VAL A 840 -13.33 70.59 38.28
C VAL A 840 -14.71 70.04 38.75
N PHE A 841 -15.00 68.83 38.23
CA PHE A 841 -15.45 67.59 38.91
C PHE A 841 -16.88 66.99 38.73
N ILE A 842 -16.84 65.73 38.24
CA ILE A 842 -17.54 64.47 38.63
C ILE A 842 -19.02 64.29 38.24
N ILE A 843 -19.28 63.19 37.52
CA ILE A 843 -20.10 61.99 37.86
C ILE A 843 -20.61 61.46 36.50
N ASP A 844 -20.01 60.45 35.86
CA ASP A 844 -19.92 59.02 36.21
C ASP A 844 -21.26 58.27 35.99
N ILE A 845 -21.14 57.01 35.54
CA ILE A 845 -22.16 55.92 35.56
C ILE A 845 -23.23 55.93 34.44
N TYR A 846 -23.61 54.83 33.75
CA TYR A 846 -23.12 53.47 33.48
C TYR A 846 -24.21 52.84 32.57
N TYR A 847 -23.78 51.83 31.79
CA TYR A 847 -24.53 50.79 31.05
C TYR A 847 -25.34 51.18 29.81
#